data_AF-A0A8H7HVM2-F1
#
_entry.id   AF-A0A8H7HVM2-F1
#
_cell.length_a   1.000
_cell.length_b   1.000
_cell.length_c   1.000
_cell.angle_alpha   90.00
_cell.angle_beta   90.00
_cell.angle_gamma   90.00
#
_symmetry.space_group_name_H-M   'P 1'
#
loop_
_entity.id
_entity.type
_entity.pdbx_description
1 polymer ?
#
loop_
_entity_poly.entity_id
_entity_poly.type
_entity_poly.pdbx_seq_one_letter_code
_entity_poly.pdbx_strand_id
1 'polypeptide(L)'
;MSGINLGLERVGRLMQLLPQYTRPTIHVAGTNGKGSVTTMIESVLREAGFSTGRFNSPHMVNVWDSIAFNAKPISEVQYTSTRRQIQALDSEHRIGASNFEQHTISALTLFQKENVDVVVLEVGMGGLTDATNIVPDEAIAVSAITSVDYDHQGFLGNTISEIAAHKAGIVRPNRVCIVGPQAWAEAERTIQECIRAIEAHSISAPRATLRQWDSGEDGPPPPAFSVSPFYPPPPRPCSVRLPVRGDTLSALVSLHGEHQLENISTAVSALDALRGHASCTSQFPEARFSRISDQHIKDGLLRARWPGRLSWHTISSPISNKQLVVLVDGAHNAASATALSAYIDSLNSPPRPIFILALSHSPAKPPTTTLAPLLRSGDRVILTGFSPVQDMPWVNPVESREITAAAENLVGPSGQAHTAADLQSGLAMASELAGGSEDFIVIAGIAAIEDDHFGKLMVPSTAQEIIPCRLLTLEEEPTRGLTTATGQRGIGASLAWQSPSRTLNRLGMRFRQSVPSSYKNLGNRTLFSELEHVAKLEFATQPESLRISRVFNDAYDLPSYHPHLLISLSLRLAFIVGFPGYKMFVATALALLPLVSAYSKTFVVPHTPGKDDSPAVVAAIANYSSNSLILFKKGVTYNLWTPINFGTLNNCEVAFEGNATYPTDIATVQAEVAKPTFPGHWIKIAGTNVTLRGTTDPKWGWIDSHGQQWWDAVQQTNRPHGISFVVTNGVVKDMKLWQPIAWNFLFNGGKNIHAFSNRIHAVSTTKAFPFNTDGFAAGGTNLLIENNHIVNGDDCITVGSGANGVHFRNNYCEGGHGLSIGSLGKGGAVASVQNILFENVVMKNHLYGARFKSWTGGNGIAKNITWRNIVLENVPFPIYVTQNYWDQNLGPKPTTDSPNNTHIEDMLFDNFSGTQLDTPYVEGSCVSDPCWYSVANATGKEIVIFDLYHGTTRNIVAKRISGLRTINNARPAVMCDPAAIDNDVGFVCQNGPYVATPVGYTR
;
A
#
# COMPACT_ATOMS: atom_id res chain seq x y z
N MET A 1 -25.81 -25.06 -0.25
CA MET A 1 -25.69 -24.18 -1.41
C MET A 1 -25.79 -22.75 -0.92
N SER A 2 -24.69 -22.00 -0.92
CA SER A 2 -24.63 -20.60 -0.48
C SER A 2 -24.91 -19.68 -1.67
N GLY A 3 -26.16 -19.26 -1.83
CA GLY A 3 -26.53 -18.19 -2.78
C GLY A 3 -26.36 -16.81 -2.15
N ILE A 4 -26.23 -15.76 -2.99
CA ILE A 4 -26.32 -14.37 -2.55
C ILE A 4 -27.74 -14.11 -2.04
N ASN A 5 -27.89 -13.71 -0.78
CA ASN A 5 -29.17 -13.34 -0.18
C ASN A 5 -29.18 -11.84 0.11
N LEU A 6 -29.89 -11.07 -0.72
CA LEU A 6 -29.98 -9.61 -0.61
C LEU A 6 -30.79 -9.20 0.63
N GLY A 7 -30.32 -8.16 1.33
CA GLY A 7 -31.01 -7.58 2.49
C GLY A 7 -30.05 -6.88 3.46
N LEU A 8 -30.59 -5.95 4.26
CA LEU A 8 -29.80 -5.14 5.20
C LEU A 8 -29.82 -5.67 6.65
N GLU A 9 -30.61 -6.71 6.93
CA GLU A 9 -30.83 -7.18 8.31
C GLU A 9 -29.55 -7.66 8.99
N ARG A 10 -28.73 -8.46 8.29
CA ARG A 10 -27.48 -9.02 8.85
C ARG A 10 -26.44 -7.94 9.08
N VAL A 11 -26.17 -7.13 8.04
CA VAL A 11 -25.22 -6.02 8.13
C VAL A 11 -25.66 -4.97 9.16
N GLY A 12 -26.96 -4.72 9.30
CA GLY A 12 -27.51 -3.82 10.31
C GLY A 12 -27.33 -4.34 11.73
N ARG A 13 -27.54 -5.65 11.96
CA ARG A 13 -27.21 -6.27 13.25
C ARG A 13 -25.72 -6.15 13.60
N LEU A 14 -24.82 -6.29 12.62
CA LEU A 14 -23.39 -6.06 12.84
C LEU A 14 -23.08 -4.60 13.17
N MET A 15 -23.68 -3.67 12.43
CA MET A 15 -23.45 -2.24 12.63
C MET A 15 -23.87 -1.77 14.03
N GLN A 16 -24.94 -2.36 14.59
CA GLN A 16 -25.41 -2.07 15.95
C GLN A 16 -24.43 -2.49 17.05
N LEU A 17 -23.49 -3.39 16.77
CA LEU A 17 -22.45 -3.84 17.71
C LEU A 17 -21.22 -2.92 17.72
N LEU A 18 -21.16 -1.94 16.82
CA LEU A 18 -20.03 -1.06 16.63
C LEU A 18 -20.35 0.37 17.09
N PRO A 19 -19.32 1.22 17.32
CA PRO A 19 -19.54 2.63 17.54
C PRO A 19 -20.36 3.26 16.42
N GLN A 20 -21.22 4.23 16.77
CA GLN A 20 -22.06 4.93 15.80
C GLN A 20 -21.20 5.57 14.70
N TYR A 21 -21.58 5.32 13.45
CA TYR A 21 -20.94 5.93 12.30
C TYR A 21 -21.52 7.32 12.03
N THR A 22 -20.64 8.30 11.92
CA THR A 22 -20.99 9.72 11.88
C THR A 22 -20.25 10.49 10.79
N ARG A 23 -19.46 9.80 9.96
CA ARG A 23 -18.65 10.46 8.92
C ARG A 23 -19.57 10.94 7.78
N PRO A 24 -19.47 12.19 7.32
CA PRO A 24 -20.19 12.66 6.14
C PRO A 24 -19.87 11.79 4.92
N THR A 25 -20.88 11.29 4.23
CA THR A 25 -20.73 10.31 3.16
C THR A 25 -21.39 10.77 1.86
N ILE A 26 -20.65 10.67 0.77
CA ILE A 26 -21.14 10.80 -0.61
C ILE A 26 -21.32 9.38 -1.14
N HIS A 27 -22.57 8.99 -1.40
CA HIS A 27 -22.93 7.61 -1.71
C HIS A 27 -23.29 7.47 -3.19
N VAL A 28 -22.59 6.60 -3.92
CA VAL A 28 -22.64 6.56 -5.39
C VAL A 28 -23.12 5.19 -5.88
N ALA A 29 -24.29 5.17 -6.53
CA ALA A 29 -24.87 4.02 -7.22
C ALA A 29 -24.89 4.22 -8.74
N GLY A 30 -25.12 3.13 -9.48
CA GLY A 30 -25.08 3.14 -10.94
C GLY A 30 -24.75 1.79 -11.55
N THR A 31 -24.96 1.62 -12.85
CA THR A 31 -24.44 0.44 -13.58
C THR A 31 -22.97 0.69 -13.90
N ASN A 32 -22.68 1.72 -14.70
CA ASN A 32 -21.33 2.11 -15.10
C ASN A 32 -20.93 3.47 -14.49
N GLY A 33 -19.62 3.73 -14.38
CA GLY A 33 -19.10 5.05 -13.97
C GLY A 33 -18.97 5.31 -12.47
N LYS A 34 -19.52 4.46 -11.60
CA LYS A 34 -19.44 4.58 -10.13
C LYS A 34 -18.01 4.85 -9.64
N GLY A 35 -17.08 3.93 -9.92
CA GLY A 35 -15.68 4.08 -9.54
C GLY A 35 -15.01 5.35 -10.07
N SER A 36 -15.25 5.72 -11.34
CA SER A 36 -14.70 6.96 -11.91
C SER A 36 -15.24 8.21 -11.20
N VAL A 37 -16.54 8.24 -10.90
CA VAL A 37 -17.17 9.34 -10.15
C VAL A 37 -16.62 9.43 -8.73
N THR A 38 -16.50 8.30 -8.02
CA THR A 38 -15.94 8.30 -6.66
C THR A 38 -14.48 8.76 -6.65
N THR A 39 -13.67 8.35 -7.63
CA THR A 39 -12.28 8.84 -7.79
C THR A 39 -12.21 10.34 -8.06
N MET A 40 -13.06 10.87 -8.95
CA MET A 40 -13.06 12.31 -9.25
C MET A 40 -13.44 13.13 -8.02
N ILE A 41 -14.51 12.73 -7.33
CA ILE A 41 -14.97 13.40 -6.10
C ILE A 41 -13.89 13.36 -5.01
N GLU A 42 -13.31 12.18 -4.76
CA GLU A 42 -12.23 12.02 -3.77
C GLU A 42 -11.02 12.88 -4.10
N SER A 43 -10.59 12.89 -5.37
CA SER A 43 -9.45 13.69 -5.83
C SER A 43 -9.68 15.18 -5.56
N VAL A 44 -10.86 15.71 -5.89
CA VAL A 44 -11.21 17.11 -5.63
C VAL A 44 -11.26 17.43 -4.14
N LEU A 45 -11.86 16.56 -3.33
CA LEU A 45 -11.93 16.74 -1.88
C LEU A 45 -10.52 16.74 -1.27
N ARG A 46 -9.64 15.84 -1.72
CA ARG A 46 -8.24 15.80 -1.28
C ARG A 46 -7.47 17.05 -1.68
N GLU A 47 -7.63 17.55 -2.92
CA GLU A 47 -7.03 18.82 -3.34
C GLU A 47 -7.57 20.02 -2.54
N ALA A 48 -8.83 19.96 -2.10
CA ALA A 48 -9.41 20.94 -1.19
C ALA A 48 -8.98 20.78 0.29
N GLY A 49 -8.05 19.87 0.57
CA GLY A 49 -7.45 19.65 1.90
C GLY A 49 -8.32 18.87 2.88
N PHE A 50 -9.24 18.04 2.39
CA PHE A 50 -10.01 17.11 3.22
C PHE A 50 -9.20 15.82 3.46
N SER A 51 -9.29 15.29 4.68
CA SER A 51 -8.95 13.89 4.92
C SER A 51 -10.08 13.01 4.38
N THR A 52 -9.81 12.22 3.34
CA THR A 52 -10.83 11.44 2.63
C THR A 52 -10.73 9.96 2.99
N GLY A 53 -11.89 9.31 3.17
CA GLY A 53 -12.03 7.87 3.06
C GLY A 53 -12.67 7.52 1.72
N ARG A 54 -12.18 6.49 1.03
CA ARG A 54 -12.80 6.02 -0.23
C ARG A 54 -12.97 4.51 -0.19
N PHE A 55 -14.15 4.05 -0.59
CA PHE A 55 -14.48 2.63 -0.73
C PHE A 55 -14.99 2.35 -2.14
N ASN A 56 -14.38 1.37 -2.81
CA ASN A 56 -14.69 0.97 -4.18
C ASN A 56 -14.89 -0.53 -4.31
N SER A 57 -15.68 -0.96 -5.28
CA SER A 57 -15.89 -2.40 -5.50
C SER A 57 -16.16 -2.72 -6.98
N PRO A 58 -15.66 -3.86 -7.48
CA PRO A 58 -14.75 -4.80 -6.80
C PRO A 58 -13.38 -4.16 -6.54
N HIS A 59 -12.56 -4.80 -5.69
CA HIS A 59 -11.15 -4.45 -5.55
C HIS A 59 -10.38 -4.78 -6.83
N MET A 60 -9.19 -4.19 -7.00
CA MET A 60 -8.41 -4.38 -8.23
C MET A 60 -7.42 -5.53 -8.12
N VAL A 61 -6.60 -5.53 -7.07
CA VAL A 61 -5.51 -6.48 -6.82
C VAL A 61 -5.78 -7.27 -5.56
N ASN A 62 -5.97 -6.58 -4.45
CA ASN A 62 -6.19 -7.17 -3.14
C ASN A 62 -7.47 -6.61 -2.53
N VAL A 63 -8.18 -7.42 -1.76
CA VAL A 63 -9.44 -6.99 -1.12
C VAL A 63 -9.29 -5.69 -0.32
N TRP A 64 -8.14 -5.39 0.26
CA TRP A 64 -7.94 -4.14 1.01
C TRP A 64 -7.68 -2.90 0.15
N ASP A 65 -7.37 -3.04 -1.14
CA ASP A 65 -7.17 -1.89 -2.03
C ASP A 65 -8.46 -1.17 -2.43
N SER A 66 -9.60 -1.79 -2.17
CA SER A 66 -10.92 -1.17 -2.21
C SER A 66 -11.07 -0.06 -1.17
N ILE A 67 -10.31 -0.09 -0.08
CA ILE A 67 -10.38 0.87 1.03
C ILE A 67 -9.15 1.76 0.98
N ALA A 68 -9.35 3.07 0.86
CA ALA A 68 -8.27 4.04 0.79
C ALA A 68 -8.47 5.22 1.74
N PHE A 69 -7.36 5.74 2.26
CA PHE A 69 -7.27 7.04 2.93
C PHE A 69 -6.46 8.00 2.06
N ASN A 70 -7.01 9.16 1.72
CA ASN A 70 -6.30 10.18 0.94
C ASN A 70 -5.68 9.61 -0.36
N ALA A 71 -6.51 8.91 -1.15
CA ALA A 71 -6.17 8.16 -2.35
C ALA A 71 -5.20 6.96 -2.18
N LYS A 72 -4.70 6.67 -0.96
CA LYS A 72 -3.79 5.56 -0.72
C LYS A 72 -4.53 4.33 -0.15
N PRO A 73 -4.43 3.15 -0.79
CA PRO A 73 -4.90 1.89 -0.21
C PRO A 73 -4.42 1.69 1.23
N ILE A 74 -5.28 1.12 2.09
CA ILE A 74 -4.88 0.73 3.44
C ILE A 74 -3.89 -0.45 3.39
N SER A 75 -3.14 -0.65 4.47
CA SER A 75 -2.28 -1.83 4.59
C SER A 75 -3.10 -3.10 4.87
N GLU A 76 -2.56 -4.25 4.43
CA GLU A 76 -3.11 -5.57 4.77
C GLU A 76 -3.29 -5.76 6.28
N VAL A 77 -2.37 -5.20 7.10
CA VAL A 77 -2.43 -5.29 8.57
C VAL A 77 -3.62 -4.53 9.13
N GLN A 78 -3.87 -3.31 8.66
CA GLN A 78 -5.05 -2.52 9.04
C GLN A 78 -6.33 -3.24 8.65
N TYR A 79 -6.37 -3.78 7.43
CA TYR A 79 -7.51 -4.53 6.94
C TYR A 79 -7.76 -5.80 7.76
N THR A 80 -6.77 -6.67 7.88
CA THR A 80 -6.89 -7.99 8.53
C THR A 80 -7.20 -7.87 10.02
N SER A 81 -6.62 -6.89 10.71
CA SER A 81 -6.92 -6.64 12.12
C SER A 81 -8.38 -6.23 12.33
N THR A 82 -8.89 -5.30 11.51
CA THR A 82 -10.29 -4.87 11.55
C THR A 82 -11.23 -6.00 11.12
N ARG A 83 -10.94 -6.66 10.00
CA ARG A 83 -11.76 -7.76 9.47
C ARG A 83 -11.90 -8.90 10.48
N ARG A 84 -10.82 -9.24 11.20
CA ARG A 84 -10.86 -10.26 12.27
C ARG A 84 -11.77 -9.84 13.43
N GLN A 85 -11.76 -8.56 13.81
CA GLN A 85 -12.67 -8.04 14.82
C GLN A 85 -14.13 -8.17 14.37
N ILE A 86 -14.44 -7.82 13.12
CA ILE A 86 -15.80 -7.95 12.57
C ILE A 86 -16.22 -9.42 12.48
N GLN A 87 -15.33 -10.32 12.07
CA GLN A 87 -15.59 -11.76 12.03
C GLN A 87 -15.84 -12.36 13.42
N ALA A 88 -15.12 -11.88 14.44
CA ALA A 88 -15.34 -12.30 15.82
C ALA A 88 -16.74 -11.89 16.30
N LEU A 89 -17.15 -10.64 16.04
CA LEU A 89 -18.50 -10.16 16.36
C LEU A 89 -19.60 -10.92 15.61
N ASP A 90 -19.40 -11.17 14.31
CA ASP A 90 -20.34 -11.95 13.49
C ASP A 90 -20.54 -13.37 14.06
N SER A 91 -19.45 -14.02 14.47
CA SER A 91 -19.44 -15.37 15.04
C SER A 91 -20.06 -15.42 16.43
N GLU A 92 -19.65 -14.50 17.33
CA GLU A 92 -20.14 -14.40 18.71
C GLU A 92 -21.66 -14.22 18.74
N HIS A 93 -22.19 -13.37 17.85
CA HIS A 93 -23.61 -13.04 17.79
C HIS A 93 -24.41 -13.86 16.78
N ARG A 94 -23.77 -14.85 16.12
CA ARG A 94 -24.39 -15.75 15.12
C ARG A 94 -25.20 -14.98 14.08
N ILE A 95 -24.60 -13.92 13.51
CA ILE A 95 -25.28 -13.05 12.54
C ILE A 95 -25.26 -13.70 11.15
N GLY A 96 -24.12 -14.28 10.76
CA GLY A 96 -23.97 -14.96 9.47
C GLY A 96 -23.85 -13.99 8.31
N ALA A 97 -23.20 -12.84 8.53
CA ALA A 97 -22.96 -11.86 7.49
C ALA A 97 -22.05 -12.40 6.38
N SER A 98 -22.38 -12.07 5.14
CA SER A 98 -21.59 -12.39 3.95
C SER A 98 -20.25 -11.68 3.94
N ASN A 99 -19.33 -12.14 3.07
CA ASN A 99 -18.02 -11.52 2.94
C ASN A 99 -18.09 -10.04 2.59
N PHE A 100 -18.99 -9.66 1.68
CA PHE A 100 -19.16 -8.26 1.28
C PHE A 100 -19.73 -7.40 2.42
N GLU A 101 -20.67 -7.93 3.22
CA GLU A 101 -21.19 -7.24 4.41
C GLU A 101 -20.08 -7.03 5.45
N GLN A 102 -19.29 -8.06 5.76
CA GLN A 102 -18.16 -7.94 6.69
C GLN A 102 -17.08 -6.98 6.17
N HIS A 103 -16.81 -7.00 4.86
CA HIS A 103 -15.85 -6.11 4.21
C HIS A 103 -16.30 -4.64 4.27
N THR A 104 -17.57 -4.38 3.96
CA THR A 104 -18.19 -3.05 4.04
C THR A 104 -18.13 -2.52 5.47
N ILE A 105 -18.50 -3.33 6.46
CA ILE A 105 -18.44 -2.94 7.87
C ILE A 105 -17.00 -2.67 8.32
N SER A 106 -16.03 -3.43 7.81
CA SER A 106 -14.61 -3.17 8.09
C SER A 106 -14.18 -1.80 7.55
N ALA A 107 -14.60 -1.44 6.34
CA ALA A 107 -14.33 -0.13 5.75
C ALA A 107 -14.95 1.03 6.57
N LEU A 108 -16.25 0.92 6.90
CA LEU A 108 -16.95 1.94 7.70
C LEU A 108 -16.31 2.11 9.09
N THR A 109 -15.91 1.01 9.73
CA THR A 109 -15.21 1.01 11.02
C THR A 109 -13.88 1.76 10.91
N LEU A 110 -13.12 1.51 9.86
CA LEU A 110 -11.84 2.17 9.61
C LEU A 110 -12.01 3.68 9.35
N PHE A 111 -12.96 4.09 8.52
CA PHE A 111 -13.23 5.52 8.28
C PHE A 111 -13.65 6.25 9.55
N GLN A 112 -14.49 5.62 10.37
CA GLN A 112 -14.90 6.19 11.65
C GLN A 112 -13.73 6.29 12.63
N LYS A 113 -12.89 5.26 12.70
CA LYS A 113 -11.73 5.20 13.61
C LYS A 113 -10.64 6.21 13.25
N GLU A 114 -10.34 6.36 11.96
CA GLU A 114 -9.35 7.34 11.47
C GLU A 114 -9.89 8.77 11.41
N ASN A 115 -11.16 8.99 11.81
CA ASN A 115 -11.79 10.31 11.90
C ASN A 115 -11.65 11.11 10.60
N VAL A 116 -11.89 10.48 9.44
CA VAL A 116 -11.85 11.17 8.14
C VAL A 116 -12.92 12.26 8.07
N ASP A 117 -12.64 13.32 7.31
CA ASP A 117 -13.56 14.46 7.16
C ASP A 117 -14.78 14.09 6.30
N VAL A 118 -14.57 13.22 5.30
CA VAL A 118 -15.60 12.83 4.33
C VAL A 118 -15.27 11.46 3.73
N VAL A 119 -16.32 10.67 3.50
CA VAL A 119 -16.24 9.37 2.85
C VAL A 119 -16.89 9.41 1.47
N VAL A 120 -16.23 8.84 0.47
CA VAL A 120 -16.78 8.62 -0.87
C VAL A 120 -17.01 7.12 -1.04
N LEU A 121 -18.27 6.71 -1.03
CA LEU A 121 -18.71 5.32 -0.88
C LEU A 121 -19.36 4.83 -2.18
N GLU A 122 -18.72 3.89 -2.87
CA GLU A 122 -19.30 3.19 -4.01
C GLU A 122 -20.20 2.04 -3.55
N VAL A 123 -21.38 1.93 -4.16
CA VAL A 123 -22.28 0.78 -4.00
C VAL A 123 -21.72 -0.45 -4.72
N GLY A 124 -21.79 -1.61 -4.05
CA GLY A 124 -21.41 -2.91 -4.63
C GLY A 124 -22.32 -3.35 -5.75
N MET A 125 -23.57 -3.70 -5.43
CA MET A 125 -24.57 -4.14 -6.39
C MET A 125 -25.92 -3.49 -6.11
N GLY A 126 -26.52 -2.92 -7.15
CA GLY A 126 -27.84 -2.31 -7.03
C GLY A 126 -27.81 -1.01 -6.22
N GLY A 127 -28.22 -1.06 -4.96
CA GLY A 127 -28.39 0.10 -4.08
C GLY A 127 -29.24 -0.19 -2.85
N LEU A 128 -30.56 -0.39 -3.06
CA LEU A 128 -31.57 -0.58 -2.02
C LEU A 128 -31.17 -1.60 -0.94
N THR A 129 -30.66 -2.75 -1.36
CA THR A 129 -30.29 -3.87 -0.48
C THR A 129 -28.77 -4.08 -0.37
N ASP A 130 -27.97 -3.14 -0.87
CA ASP A 130 -26.51 -3.23 -0.82
C ASP A 130 -25.97 -2.96 0.58
N ALA A 131 -24.93 -3.67 1.01
CA ALA A 131 -24.37 -3.51 2.34
C ALA A 131 -23.96 -2.07 2.67
N THR A 132 -23.55 -1.27 1.68
CA THR A 132 -23.18 0.13 1.87
C THR A 132 -24.38 1.03 2.21
N ASN A 133 -25.60 0.57 1.92
CA ASN A 133 -26.83 1.27 2.26
C ASN A 133 -27.17 1.23 3.75
N ILE A 134 -26.31 0.62 4.59
CA ILE A 134 -26.43 0.68 6.05
C ILE A 134 -25.97 2.01 6.66
N VAL A 135 -25.34 2.88 5.87
CA VAL A 135 -24.93 4.22 6.34
C VAL A 135 -26.18 5.00 6.81
N PRO A 136 -26.15 5.57 8.03
CA PRO A 136 -27.28 6.33 8.57
C PRO A 136 -27.65 7.55 7.71
N ASP A 137 -28.94 7.87 7.66
CA ASP A 137 -29.49 8.98 6.87
C ASP A 137 -28.89 10.34 7.23
N GLU A 138 -28.52 10.54 8.49
CA GLU A 138 -27.84 11.72 9.00
C GLU A 138 -26.38 11.85 8.55
N ALA A 139 -25.76 10.74 8.14
CA ALA A 139 -24.39 10.72 7.63
C ALA A 139 -24.33 10.94 6.11
N ILE A 140 -25.42 10.66 5.37
CA ILE A 140 -25.47 10.90 3.92
C ILE A 140 -25.52 12.40 3.61
N ALA A 141 -24.47 12.90 2.98
CA ALA A 141 -24.38 14.29 2.53
C ALA A 141 -24.98 14.49 1.13
N VAL A 142 -24.67 13.57 0.22
CA VAL A 142 -25.18 13.54 -1.16
C VAL A 142 -25.28 12.09 -1.62
N SER A 143 -26.38 11.73 -2.26
CA SER A 143 -26.47 10.49 -3.06
C SER A 143 -26.28 10.83 -4.54
N ALA A 144 -25.61 9.99 -5.32
CA ALA A 144 -25.46 10.17 -6.75
C ALA A 144 -25.77 8.89 -7.52
N ILE A 145 -26.60 8.99 -8.55
CA ILE A 145 -26.92 7.89 -9.46
C ILE A 145 -26.24 8.17 -10.80
N THR A 146 -25.22 7.39 -11.15
CA THR A 146 -24.57 7.45 -12.47
C THR A 146 -25.44 6.76 -13.53
N SER A 147 -24.91 6.46 -14.72
CA SER A 147 -25.66 5.80 -15.79
C SER A 147 -26.27 4.46 -15.34
N VAL A 148 -27.55 4.24 -15.65
CA VAL A 148 -28.26 2.97 -15.46
C VAL A 148 -28.36 2.24 -16.81
N ASP A 149 -28.04 0.95 -16.78
CA ASP A 149 -28.16 0.04 -17.93
C ASP A 149 -28.39 -1.39 -17.44
N TYR A 150 -28.70 -2.31 -18.36
CA TYR A 150 -28.88 -3.73 -18.08
C TYR A 150 -27.60 -4.35 -17.50
N ASP A 151 -27.69 -4.77 -16.24
CA ASP A 151 -26.66 -5.54 -15.54
C ASP A 151 -27.28 -6.25 -14.34
N HIS A 152 -26.69 -7.38 -13.93
CA HIS A 152 -27.15 -8.18 -12.79
C HIS A 152 -28.66 -8.49 -12.78
N GLN A 153 -29.27 -8.76 -13.94
CA GLN A 153 -30.73 -8.93 -14.09
C GLN A 153 -31.32 -10.05 -13.20
N GLY A 154 -30.54 -11.08 -12.91
CA GLY A 154 -30.92 -12.14 -11.97
C GLY A 154 -31.13 -11.68 -10.51
N PHE A 155 -30.67 -10.47 -10.15
CA PHE A 155 -30.75 -9.90 -8.81
C PHE A 155 -31.56 -8.60 -8.77
N LEU A 156 -31.44 -7.75 -9.79
CA LEU A 156 -31.98 -6.39 -9.77
C LEU A 156 -33.30 -6.22 -10.54
N GLY A 157 -33.70 -7.22 -11.32
CA GLY A 157 -34.88 -7.17 -12.20
C GLY A 157 -34.51 -7.24 -13.68
N ASN A 158 -35.52 -7.48 -14.51
CA ASN A 158 -35.35 -7.72 -15.94
C ASN A 158 -35.58 -6.47 -16.80
N THR A 159 -36.00 -5.35 -16.19
CA THR A 159 -36.29 -4.09 -16.88
C THR A 159 -35.41 -2.94 -16.39
N ILE A 160 -35.23 -1.93 -17.23
CA ILE A 160 -34.49 -0.70 -16.85
C ILE A 160 -35.15 -0.01 -15.64
N SER A 161 -36.49 0.02 -15.57
CA SER A 161 -37.21 0.57 -14.40
C SER A 161 -36.86 -0.15 -13.10
N GLU A 162 -36.88 -1.48 -13.07
CA GLU A 162 -36.56 -2.24 -11.85
C GLU A 162 -35.12 -1.98 -11.39
N ILE A 163 -34.17 -1.98 -12.33
CA ILE A 163 -32.76 -1.70 -12.05
C ILE A 163 -32.58 -0.26 -11.54
N ALA A 164 -33.26 0.71 -12.15
CA ALA A 164 -33.23 2.11 -11.76
C ALA A 164 -33.82 2.33 -10.36
N ALA A 165 -34.96 1.72 -10.06
CA ALA A 165 -35.61 1.78 -8.74
C ALA A 165 -34.71 1.19 -7.66
N HIS A 166 -34.07 0.04 -7.93
CA HIS A 166 -33.16 -0.57 -6.97
C HIS A 166 -31.93 0.33 -6.71
N LYS A 167 -31.39 1.02 -7.72
CA LYS A 167 -30.27 1.97 -7.54
C LYS A 167 -30.69 3.22 -6.79
N ALA A 168 -31.88 3.76 -7.07
CA ALA A 168 -32.45 4.90 -6.36
C ALA A 168 -32.74 4.62 -4.87
N GLY A 169 -32.68 3.36 -4.44
CA GLY A 169 -32.81 2.98 -3.02
C GLY A 169 -31.72 3.52 -2.08
N ILE A 170 -30.65 4.14 -2.61
CA ILE A 170 -29.65 4.86 -1.79
C ILE A 170 -30.04 6.31 -1.47
N VAL A 171 -31.13 6.82 -2.05
CA VAL A 171 -31.58 8.18 -1.80
C VAL A 171 -32.18 8.29 -0.41
N ARG A 172 -31.97 9.44 0.25
CA ARG A 172 -32.42 9.70 1.61
C ARG A 172 -33.41 10.86 1.68
N PRO A 173 -34.43 10.78 2.55
CA PRO A 173 -35.40 11.87 2.71
C PRO A 173 -34.72 13.20 3.03
N ASN A 174 -35.21 14.29 2.42
CA ASN A 174 -34.67 15.64 2.60
C ASN A 174 -33.17 15.80 2.26
N ARG A 175 -32.52 14.83 1.61
CA ARG A 175 -31.13 14.93 1.10
C ARG A 175 -31.10 15.21 -0.39
N VAL A 176 -29.93 15.63 -0.87
CA VAL A 176 -29.70 15.84 -2.30
C VAL A 176 -29.40 14.50 -2.99
N CYS A 177 -30.07 14.26 -4.10
CA CYS A 177 -29.71 13.24 -5.08
C CYS A 177 -29.29 13.87 -6.40
N ILE A 178 -28.07 13.56 -6.84
CA ILE A 178 -27.61 13.89 -8.19
C ILE A 178 -28.06 12.79 -9.15
N VAL A 179 -28.78 13.16 -10.20
CA VAL A 179 -29.15 12.27 -11.29
C VAL A 179 -28.21 12.53 -12.46
N GLY A 180 -27.26 11.63 -12.68
CA GLY A 180 -26.35 11.65 -13.82
C GLY A 180 -27.10 11.49 -15.15
N PRO A 181 -26.50 11.88 -16.29
CA PRO A 181 -27.11 11.67 -17.61
C PRO A 181 -27.50 10.19 -17.83
N GLN A 182 -28.71 9.96 -18.35
CA GLN A 182 -29.23 8.61 -18.61
C GLN A 182 -29.43 8.39 -20.11
N ALA A 183 -29.05 7.21 -20.60
CA ALA A 183 -29.36 6.79 -21.97
C ALA A 183 -30.84 6.41 -22.13
N TRP A 184 -31.45 5.90 -21.06
CA TRP A 184 -32.83 5.44 -21.03
C TRP A 184 -33.72 6.47 -20.34
N ALA A 185 -34.65 7.09 -21.08
CA ALA A 185 -35.61 8.04 -20.52
C ALA A 185 -36.48 7.41 -19.40
N GLU A 186 -36.70 6.10 -19.47
CA GLU A 186 -37.38 5.33 -18.44
C GLU A 186 -36.57 5.28 -17.13
N ALA A 187 -35.24 5.10 -17.18
CA ALA A 187 -34.40 5.11 -15.99
C ALA A 187 -34.48 6.46 -15.27
N GLU A 188 -34.34 7.56 -16.03
CA GLU A 188 -34.43 8.91 -15.47
C GLU A 188 -35.81 9.14 -14.82
N ARG A 189 -36.90 8.79 -15.51
CA ARG A 189 -38.26 8.91 -14.97
C ARG A 189 -38.41 8.16 -13.64
N THR A 190 -37.98 6.91 -13.59
CA THR A 190 -38.10 6.07 -12.39
C THR A 190 -37.26 6.61 -11.23
N ILE A 191 -36.03 7.05 -11.49
CA ILE A 191 -35.19 7.70 -10.46
C ILE A 191 -35.88 8.95 -9.91
N GLN A 192 -36.42 9.81 -10.78
CA GLN A 192 -37.14 11.02 -10.38
C GLN A 192 -38.43 10.72 -9.60
N GLU A 193 -39.14 9.65 -9.93
CA GLU A 193 -40.30 9.17 -9.17
C GLU A 193 -39.91 8.69 -7.77
N CYS A 194 -38.83 7.91 -7.64
CA CYS A 194 -38.30 7.47 -6.35
C CYS A 194 -37.87 8.65 -5.48
N ILE A 195 -37.14 9.63 -6.04
CA ILE A 195 -36.71 10.84 -5.32
C ILE A 195 -37.91 11.62 -4.78
N ARG A 196 -38.95 11.81 -5.62
CA ARG A 196 -40.19 12.50 -5.23
C ARG A 196 -40.95 11.76 -4.13
N ALA A 197 -41.00 10.43 -4.19
CA ALA A 197 -41.75 9.61 -3.24
C ALA A 197 -41.23 9.70 -1.80
N ILE A 198 -39.96 10.05 -1.60
CA ILE A 198 -39.34 10.22 -0.27
C ILE A 198 -38.98 11.67 0.05
N GLU A 199 -39.52 12.62 -0.71
CA GLU A 199 -39.31 14.07 -0.49
C GLU A 199 -37.83 14.46 -0.46
N ALA A 200 -37.01 13.87 -1.34
CA ALA A 200 -35.61 14.22 -1.52
C ALA A 200 -35.44 15.33 -2.60
N HIS A 201 -34.32 16.05 -2.55
CA HIS A 201 -34.00 17.10 -3.51
C HIS A 201 -33.34 16.48 -4.75
N SER A 202 -33.98 16.64 -5.91
CA SER A 202 -33.41 16.18 -7.19
C SER A 202 -32.56 17.26 -7.84
N ILE A 203 -31.35 16.91 -8.28
CA ILE A 203 -30.51 17.76 -9.13
C ILE A 203 -30.07 16.94 -10.33
N SER A 204 -30.60 17.28 -11.51
CA SER A 204 -30.13 16.70 -12.77
C SER A 204 -28.75 17.27 -13.13
N ALA A 205 -27.80 16.38 -13.43
CA ALA A 205 -26.45 16.75 -13.84
C ALA A 205 -26.41 17.05 -15.35
N PRO A 206 -26.20 18.31 -15.78
CA PRO A 206 -26.14 18.63 -17.20
C PRO A 206 -24.90 18.00 -17.85
N ARG A 207 -25.07 17.39 -19.03
CA ARG A 207 -23.97 16.71 -19.72
C ARG A 207 -22.85 17.70 -20.07
N ALA A 208 -21.64 17.39 -19.61
CA ALA A 208 -20.42 18.09 -19.98
C ALA A 208 -20.15 17.96 -21.47
N THR A 209 -19.63 19.03 -22.07
CA THR A 209 -19.30 19.08 -23.49
C THR A 209 -17.81 19.25 -23.67
N LEU A 210 -17.26 18.65 -24.73
CA LEU A 210 -15.89 18.91 -25.14
C LEU A 210 -15.77 20.34 -25.66
N ARG A 211 -14.62 20.94 -25.42
CA ARG A 211 -14.24 22.23 -26.00
C ARG A 211 -12.89 22.11 -26.68
N GLN A 212 -12.56 23.11 -27.49
CA GLN A 212 -11.22 23.23 -28.04
C GLN A 212 -10.22 23.55 -26.93
N TRP A 213 -8.98 23.13 -27.13
CA TRP A 213 -7.87 23.50 -26.26
C TRP A 213 -7.67 25.02 -26.33
N ASP A 214 -7.68 25.67 -25.17
CA ASP A 214 -7.43 27.10 -25.07
C ASP A 214 -6.09 27.31 -24.37
N SER A 215 -5.06 27.75 -25.10
CA SER A 215 -3.73 27.91 -24.51
C SER A 215 -3.63 29.02 -23.46
N GLY A 216 -4.57 29.96 -23.43
CA GLY A 216 -4.67 30.98 -22.38
C GLY A 216 -5.23 30.42 -21.07
N GLU A 217 -6.13 29.44 -21.13
CA GLU A 217 -6.75 28.81 -19.95
C GLU A 217 -6.06 27.50 -19.52
N ASP A 218 -5.67 26.66 -20.48
CA ASP A 218 -5.15 25.30 -20.28
C ASP A 218 -3.61 25.21 -20.33
N GLY A 219 -2.94 26.29 -20.76
CA GLY A 219 -1.51 26.29 -21.11
C GLY A 219 -1.22 25.63 -22.46
N PRO A 220 0.04 25.42 -22.90
CA PRO A 220 0.31 24.71 -24.15
C PRO A 220 -0.30 23.28 -24.20
N PRO A 221 -0.66 22.73 -25.37
CA PRO A 221 -1.10 21.35 -25.46
C PRO A 221 0.07 20.37 -25.23
N PRO A 222 -0.13 19.26 -24.49
CA PRO A 222 0.83 18.17 -24.43
C PRO A 222 1.01 17.50 -25.81
N PRO A 223 2.07 16.67 -26.00
CA PRO A 223 2.24 15.85 -27.18
C PRO A 223 1.01 14.99 -27.45
N ALA A 224 0.71 14.76 -28.73
CA ALA A 224 -0.31 13.82 -29.14
C ALA A 224 0.08 12.39 -28.76
N PHE A 225 -0.93 11.52 -28.68
CA PHE A 225 -0.73 10.09 -28.44
C PHE A 225 0.26 9.50 -29.44
N SER A 226 1.19 8.69 -28.93
CA SER A 226 2.13 7.89 -29.73
C SER A 226 2.47 6.61 -28.98
N VAL A 227 2.72 5.53 -29.71
CA VAL A 227 3.18 4.25 -29.16
C VAL A 227 4.71 4.21 -29.05
N SER A 228 5.43 4.84 -29.99
CA SER A 228 6.89 4.85 -30.02
C SER A 228 7.45 6.17 -30.57
N PRO A 229 8.15 6.99 -29.74
CA PRO A 229 8.21 6.87 -28.28
C PRO A 229 6.80 6.99 -27.67
N PHE A 230 6.58 6.31 -26.54
CA PHE A 230 5.26 6.29 -25.92
C PHE A 230 4.89 7.66 -25.30
N TYR A 231 3.77 8.22 -25.75
CA TYR A 231 3.08 9.35 -25.13
C TYR A 231 1.61 8.96 -24.95
N PRO A 232 1.04 8.98 -23.73
CA PRO A 232 -0.38 8.72 -23.54
C PRO A 232 -1.24 9.84 -24.16
N PRO A 233 -2.53 9.59 -24.46
CA PRO A 233 -3.42 10.64 -24.93
C PRO A 233 -3.48 11.80 -23.93
N PRO A 234 -3.48 13.07 -24.38
CA PRO A 234 -3.53 14.21 -23.48
C PRO A 234 -4.88 14.28 -22.73
N PRO A 235 -4.93 14.97 -21.57
CA PRO A 235 -6.19 15.34 -20.93
C PRO A 235 -7.10 16.09 -21.92
N ARG A 236 -8.41 15.90 -21.81
CA ARG A 236 -9.37 16.53 -22.72
C ARG A 236 -9.99 17.80 -22.10
N PRO A 237 -9.97 18.94 -22.81
CA PRO A 237 -10.73 20.12 -22.40
C PRO A 237 -12.24 19.88 -22.47
N CYS A 238 -12.93 20.25 -21.39
CA CYS A 238 -14.39 20.19 -21.31
C CYS A 238 -14.98 21.42 -20.61
N SER A 239 -16.28 21.61 -20.82
CA SER A 239 -17.13 22.59 -20.13
C SER A 239 -18.23 21.85 -19.37
N VAL A 240 -18.40 22.19 -18.10
CA VAL A 240 -19.33 21.53 -17.18
C VAL A 240 -20.21 22.58 -16.53
N ARG A 241 -21.53 22.46 -16.63
CA ARG A 241 -22.45 23.39 -15.97
C ARG A 241 -22.57 23.05 -14.49
N LEU A 242 -22.56 24.07 -13.64
CA LEU A 242 -22.76 23.99 -12.20
C LEU A 242 -24.26 24.16 -11.90
N PRO A 243 -25.04 23.09 -11.64
CA PRO A 243 -26.49 23.19 -11.58
C PRO A 243 -27.02 23.95 -10.37
N VAL A 244 -26.25 24.08 -9.28
CA VAL A 244 -26.67 24.84 -8.09
C VAL A 244 -26.30 26.31 -8.24
N ARG A 245 -25.09 26.60 -8.73
CA ARG A 245 -24.62 27.99 -8.89
C ARG A 245 -25.06 28.66 -10.19
N GLY A 246 -25.35 27.89 -11.23
CA GLY A 246 -25.79 28.36 -12.55
C GLY A 246 -24.65 28.64 -13.54
N ASP A 247 -23.41 28.81 -13.08
CA ASP A 247 -22.23 29.09 -13.91
C ASP A 247 -21.74 27.87 -14.72
N THR A 248 -20.78 28.08 -15.62
CA THR A 248 -20.09 27.01 -16.36
C THR A 248 -18.61 26.97 -16.00
N LEU A 249 -18.10 25.78 -15.68
CA LEU A 249 -16.71 25.52 -15.35
C LEU A 249 -15.99 24.89 -16.56
N SER A 250 -14.94 25.55 -17.04
CA SER A 250 -13.96 24.94 -17.94
C SER A 250 -12.94 24.12 -17.16
N ALA A 251 -12.68 22.87 -17.58
CA ALA A 251 -11.74 21.97 -16.90
C ALA A 251 -11.03 21.04 -17.89
N LEU A 252 -9.92 20.45 -17.43
CA LEU A 252 -9.23 19.35 -18.10
C LEU A 252 -9.56 18.03 -17.39
N VAL A 253 -9.97 17.01 -18.14
CA VAL A 253 -10.16 15.66 -17.59
C VAL A 253 -9.06 14.71 -18.05
N SER A 254 -8.46 14.00 -17.11
CA SER A 254 -7.42 13.00 -17.40
C SER A 254 -7.95 11.58 -17.56
N LEU A 255 -9.15 11.25 -17.08
CA LEU A 255 -9.76 9.96 -17.40
C LEU A 255 -10.24 9.97 -18.85
N HIS A 256 -9.85 8.95 -19.61
CA HIS A 256 -10.09 8.87 -21.04
C HIS A 256 -11.47 8.29 -21.38
N GLY A 257 -11.92 8.50 -22.62
CA GLY A 257 -13.22 8.04 -23.14
C GLY A 257 -14.35 9.07 -22.98
N GLU A 258 -15.28 9.11 -23.95
CA GLU A 258 -16.37 10.10 -23.95
C GLU A 258 -17.38 9.90 -22.82
N HIS A 259 -17.58 8.65 -22.38
CA HIS A 259 -18.43 8.33 -21.23
C HIS A 259 -17.97 9.05 -19.94
N GLN A 260 -16.71 9.48 -19.86
CA GLN A 260 -16.23 10.26 -18.73
C GLN A 260 -16.87 11.65 -18.66
N LEU A 261 -17.41 12.20 -19.75
CA LEU A 261 -18.15 13.46 -19.71
C LEU A 261 -19.40 13.35 -18.82
N GLU A 262 -20.09 12.21 -18.84
CA GLU A 262 -21.25 11.94 -17.99
C GLU A 262 -20.83 11.73 -16.53
N ASN A 263 -19.69 11.06 -16.32
CA ASN A 263 -19.12 10.88 -14.98
C ASN A 263 -18.69 12.22 -14.37
N ILE A 264 -18.00 13.08 -15.13
CA ILE A 264 -17.62 14.44 -14.69
C ILE A 264 -18.88 15.24 -14.36
N SER A 265 -19.91 15.17 -15.22
CA SER A 265 -21.18 15.87 -14.97
C SER A 265 -21.75 15.51 -13.60
N THR A 266 -21.76 14.21 -13.29
CA THR A 266 -22.25 13.68 -12.01
C THR A 266 -21.34 14.11 -10.85
N ALA A 267 -20.02 13.95 -10.98
CA ALA A 267 -19.06 14.29 -9.94
C ALA A 267 -19.06 15.79 -9.61
N VAL A 268 -19.01 16.65 -10.62
CA VAL A 268 -19.02 18.10 -10.46
C VAL A 268 -20.36 18.59 -9.91
N SER A 269 -21.48 18.02 -10.33
CA SER A 269 -22.79 18.37 -9.77
C SER A 269 -22.91 17.97 -8.30
N ALA A 270 -22.33 16.83 -7.89
CA ALA A 270 -22.26 16.42 -6.49
C ALA A 270 -21.41 17.39 -5.66
N LEU A 271 -20.25 17.79 -6.18
CA LEU A 271 -19.36 18.77 -5.52
C LEU A 271 -20.00 20.16 -5.45
N ASP A 272 -20.72 20.58 -6.48
CA ASP A 272 -21.44 21.86 -6.52
C ASP A 272 -22.60 21.90 -5.51
N ALA A 273 -23.35 20.79 -5.41
CA ALA A 273 -24.37 20.63 -4.39
C ALA A 273 -23.79 20.61 -2.98
N LEU A 274 -22.71 19.86 -2.76
CA LEU A 274 -22.06 19.71 -1.46
C LEU A 274 -21.60 21.05 -0.89
N ARG A 275 -21.08 21.95 -1.74
CA ARG A 275 -20.59 23.27 -1.31
C ARG A 275 -21.64 24.38 -1.32
N GLY A 276 -22.76 24.21 -2.05
CA GLY A 276 -23.68 25.30 -2.36
C GLY A 276 -25.16 25.05 -2.01
N HIS A 277 -25.60 23.79 -1.88
CA HIS A 277 -26.99 23.49 -1.59
C HIS A 277 -27.28 23.63 -0.08
N ALA A 278 -28.42 24.23 0.27
CA ALA A 278 -28.75 24.52 1.66
C ALA A 278 -28.79 23.27 2.54
N SER A 279 -29.41 22.18 2.05
CA SER A 279 -29.49 20.92 2.82
C SER A 279 -28.14 20.23 3.05
N CYS A 280 -27.13 20.48 2.22
CA CYS A 280 -25.78 19.96 2.42
C CYS A 280 -24.98 20.85 3.41
N THR A 281 -25.04 22.16 3.22
CA THR A 281 -24.23 23.13 3.97
C THR A 281 -24.72 23.35 5.40
N SER A 282 -26.03 23.29 5.66
CA SER A 282 -26.59 23.48 7.01
C SER A 282 -26.39 22.27 7.91
N GLN A 283 -26.28 21.08 7.33
CA GLN A 283 -26.23 19.82 8.08
C GLN A 283 -24.81 19.47 8.54
N PHE A 284 -23.80 19.82 7.76
CA PHE A 284 -22.40 19.50 8.04
C PHE A 284 -21.55 20.77 8.18
N PRO A 285 -21.85 21.67 9.12
CA PRO A 285 -21.11 22.93 9.28
C PRO A 285 -19.63 22.68 9.62
N GLU A 286 -19.33 21.64 10.39
CA GLU A 286 -17.97 21.27 10.76
C GLU A 286 -17.15 20.70 9.59
N ALA A 287 -17.80 20.17 8.55
CA ALA A 287 -17.13 19.62 7.38
C ALA A 287 -16.55 20.71 6.46
N ARG A 288 -17.01 21.96 6.56
CA ARG A 288 -16.47 23.12 5.81
C ARG A 288 -16.47 22.93 4.28
N PHE A 289 -17.50 22.30 3.71
CA PHE A 289 -17.61 22.06 2.26
C PHE A 289 -17.57 23.34 1.40
N SER A 290 -17.89 24.50 1.97
CA SER A 290 -17.74 25.80 1.32
C SER A 290 -16.31 26.14 0.90
N ARG A 291 -15.27 25.45 1.41
CA ARG A 291 -13.87 25.62 0.99
C ARG A 291 -13.54 25.02 -0.39
N ILE A 292 -14.43 24.22 -0.97
CA ILE A 292 -14.23 23.62 -2.28
C ILE A 292 -14.35 24.70 -3.37
N SER A 293 -13.20 25.19 -3.84
CA SER A 293 -13.12 26.21 -4.89
C SER A 293 -13.24 25.60 -6.29
N ASP A 294 -13.50 26.44 -7.28
CA ASP A 294 -13.48 26.03 -8.69
C ASP A 294 -12.09 25.51 -9.10
N GLN A 295 -11.02 26.08 -8.53
CA GLN A 295 -9.65 25.61 -8.76
C GLN A 295 -9.43 24.20 -8.21
N HIS A 296 -9.94 23.88 -7.01
CA HIS A 296 -9.86 22.51 -6.48
C HIS A 296 -10.59 21.51 -7.38
N ILE A 297 -11.73 21.89 -7.96
CA ILE A 297 -12.45 21.05 -8.92
C ILE A 297 -11.59 20.82 -10.17
N LYS A 298 -11.05 21.89 -10.77
CA LYS A 298 -10.17 21.79 -11.96
C LYS A 298 -8.95 20.90 -11.69
N ASP A 299 -8.23 21.15 -10.60
CA ASP A 299 -7.02 20.41 -10.24
C ASP A 299 -7.33 18.96 -9.89
N GLY A 300 -8.42 18.70 -9.16
CA GLY A 300 -8.83 17.36 -8.80
C GLY A 300 -9.24 16.51 -10.01
N LEU A 301 -9.94 17.09 -11.00
CA LEU A 301 -10.29 16.42 -12.26
C LEU A 301 -9.05 16.11 -13.12
N LEU A 302 -8.08 17.04 -13.17
CA LEU A 302 -6.81 16.85 -13.86
C LEU A 302 -5.92 15.80 -13.16
N ARG A 303 -6.03 15.65 -11.84
CA ARG A 303 -5.23 14.70 -11.06
C ARG A 303 -5.89 13.35 -10.84
N ALA A 304 -7.18 13.23 -11.15
CA ALA A 304 -7.90 11.97 -11.02
C ALA A 304 -7.21 10.88 -11.85
N ARG A 305 -6.89 9.76 -11.21
CA ARG A 305 -6.33 8.55 -11.84
C ARG A 305 -7.09 7.36 -11.31
N TRP A 306 -7.56 6.52 -12.23
CA TRP A 306 -8.31 5.33 -11.89
C TRP A 306 -7.78 4.15 -12.69
N PRO A 307 -6.87 3.34 -12.11
CA PRO A 307 -6.30 2.21 -12.83
C PRO A 307 -7.42 1.27 -13.28
N GLY A 308 -7.25 0.68 -14.47
CA GLY A 308 -8.23 -0.23 -15.05
C GLY A 308 -9.46 0.43 -15.67
N ARG A 309 -9.47 1.76 -15.81
CA ARG A 309 -10.45 2.47 -16.64
C ARG A 309 -9.72 3.27 -17.71
N LEU A 310 -9.60 2.66 -18.89
CA LEU A 310 -8.81 3.14 -20.02
C LEU A 310 -7.42 3.64 -19.60
N SER A 311 -6.76 2.91 -18.70
CA SER A 311 -5.47 3.30 -18.13
C SER A 311 -4.32 2.76 -18.98
N TRP A 312 -3.41 3.64 -19.40
CA TRP A 312 -2.23 3.27 -20.18
C TRP A 312 -1.03 2.92 -19.29
N HIS A 313 -0.20 1.97 -19.73
CA HIS A 313 0.97 1.46 -19.02
C HIS A 313 2.10 1.08 -19.99
N THR A 314 3.34 1.05 -19.50
CA THR A 314 4.49 0.53 -20.23
C THR A 314 5.14 -0.59 -19.42
N ILE A 315 5.24 -1.78 -20.00
CA ILE A 315 5.63 -2.99 -19.27
C ILE A 315 6.70 -3.77 -20.05
N SER A 316 7.63 -4.40 -19.34
CA SER A 316 8.62 -5.27 -19.97
C SER A 316 7.99 -6.61 -20.36
N SER A 317 8.28 -7.07 -21.57
CA SER A 317 7.83 -8.38 -22.05
C SER A 317 8.33 -9.52 -21.13
N PRO A 318 7.49 -10.53 -20.81
CA PRO A 318 7.91 -11.65 -19.96
C PRO A 318 9.03 -12.53 -20.55
N ILE A 319 9.20 -12.49 -21.88
CA ILE A 319 10.10 -13.38 -22.63
C ILE A 319 11.17 -12.62 -23.41
N SER A 320 11.14 -11.29 -23.42
CA SER A 320 12.10 -10.46 -24.15
C SER A 320 12.33 -9.12 -23.43
N ASN A 321 13.43 -8.42 -23.75
CA ASN A 321 13.69 -7.07 -23.21
C ASN A 321 12.88 -5.97 -23.92
N LYS A 322 11.85 -6.31 -24.69
CA LYS A 322 10.98 -5.35 -25.41
C LYS A 322 10.03 -4.68 -24.42
N GLN A 323 9.88 -3.35 -24.52
CA GLN A 323 8.83 -2.62 -23.82
C GLN A 323 7.52 -2.71 -24.62
N LEU A 324 6.43 -3.00 -23.92
CA LEU A 324 5.08 -3.11 -24.46
C LEU A 324 4.23 -1.94 -23.97
N VAL A 325 3.50 -1.29 -24.87
CA VAL A 325 2.50 -0.28 -24.52
C VAL A 325 1.16 -1.00 -24.34
N VAL A 326 0.55 -0.81 -23.17
CA VAL A 326 -0.64 -1.57 -22.76
C VAL A 326 -1.74 -0.62 -22.29
N LEU A 327 -2.93 -0.77 -22.85
CA LEU A 327 -4.17 -0.16 -22.38
C LEU A 327 -4.95 -1.19 -21.57
N VAL A 328 -5.25 -0.90 -20.31
CA VAL A 328 -6.04 -1.78 -19.43
C VAL A 328 -7.41 -1.15 -19.16
N ASP A 329 -8.47 -1.93 -19.34
CA ASP A 329 -9.84 -1.51 -19.08
C ASP A 329 -10.75 -2.63 -18.55
N GLY A 330 -11.56 -2.33 -17.54
CA GLY A 330 -12.51 -3.25 -16.93
C GLY A 330 -13.84 -3.42 -17.68
N ALA A 331 -13.89 -3.23 -19.00
CA ALA A 331 -15.07 -3.48 -19.81
C ALA A 331 -15.46 -4.96 -19.77
N HIS A 332 -16.70 -5.26 -19.36
CA HIS A 332 -17.17 -6.63 -19.10
C HIS A 332 -18.65 -6.84 -19.46
N ASN A 333 -19.30 -5.85 -20.07
CA ASN A 333 -20.66 -5.88 -20.59
C ASN A 333 -20.73 -5.14 -21.94
N ALA A 334 -21.86 -5.22 -22.65
CA ALA A 334 -21.98 -4.63 -23.99
C ALA A 334 -21.71 -3.12 -24.00
N ALA A 335 -22.28 -2.37 -23.06
CA ALA A 335 -22.13 -0.91 -22.99
C ALA A 335 -20.67 -0.48 -22.75
N SER A 336 -19.98 -1.13 -21.81
CA SER A 336 -18.56 -0.86 -21.54
C SER A 336 -17.65 -1.31 -22.69
N ALA A 337 -17.97 -2.41 -23.36
CA ALA A 337 -17.26 -2.86 -24.56
C ALA A 337 -17.42 -1.86 -25.73
N THR A 338 -18.63 -1.33 -25.95
CA THR A 338 -18.87 -0.24 -26.91
C THR A 338 -18.05 1.00 -26.57
N ALA A 339 -18.00 1.39 -25.29
CA ALA A 339 -17.22 2.55 -24.85
C ALA A 339 -15.71 2.37 -25.06
N LEU A 340 -15.17 1.17 -24.78
CA LEU A 340 -13.78 0.82 -25.05
C LEU A 340 -13.48 0.83 -26.55
N SER A 341 -14.36 0.23 -27.36
CA SER A 341 -14.24 0.20 -28.82
C SER A 341 -14.21 1.61 -29.43
N ALA A 342 -15.17 2.47 -29.04
CA ALA A 342 -15.24 3.86 -29.48
C ALA A 342 -14.02 4.67 -29.06
N TYR A 343 -13.45 4.41 -27.88
CA TYR A 343 -12.21 5.06 -27.46
C TYR A 343 -11.02 4.62 -28.31
N ILE A 344 -10.86 3.32 -28.56
CA ILE A 344 -9.80 2.79 -29.43
C ILE A 344 -9.89 3.43 -30.83
N ASP A 345 -11.10 3.52 -31.40
CA ASP A 345 -11.33 4.18 -32.69
C ASP A 345 -10.94 5.65 -32.69
N SER A 346 -11.11 6.34 -31.56
CA SER A 346 -10.80 7.77 -31.44
C SER A 346 -9.30 8.11 -31.44
N LEU A 347 -8.42 7.11 -31.28
CA LEU A 347 -6.97 7.33 -31.21
C LEU A 347 -6.33 7.70 -32.56
N ASN A 348 -7.05 7.54 -33.69
CA ASN A 348 -6.59 7.88 -35.04
C ASN A 348 -5.20 7.28 -35.41
N SER A 349 -4.81 6.12 -34.85
CA SER A 349 -3.57 5.38 -35.17
C SER A 349 -3.85 4.02 -35.82
N PRO A 350 -3.13 3.59 -36.88
CA PRO A 350 -3.05 2.19 -37.31
C PRO A 350 -1.90 1.43 -36.59
N PRO A 351 -1.92 0.08 -36.49
CA PRO A 351 -3.01 -0.88 -36.68
C PRO A 351 -3.92 -1.02 -35.44
N ARG A 352 -5.05 -1.72 -35.60
CA ARG A 352 -5.88 -2.19 -34.47
C ARG A 352 -5.01 -2.94 -33.43
N PRO A 353 -5.30 -2.77 -32.13
CA PRO A 353 -4.48 -3.37 -31.07
C PRO A 353 -4.54 -4.89 -31.08
N ILE A 354 -3.59 -5.50 -30.37
CA ILE A 354 -3.68 -6.91 -29.98
C ILE A 354 -4.52 -6.98 -28.72
N PHE A 355 -5.62 -7.71 -28.75
CA PHE A 355 -6.50 -7.86 -27.59
C PHE A 355 -6.07 -9.06 -26.74
N ILE A 356 -5.99 -8.89 -25.43
CA ILE A 356 -5.95 -9.98 -24.45
C ILE A 356 -7.26 -9.90 -23.65
N LEU A 357 -8.13 -10.90 -23.80
CA LEU A 357 -9.49 -10.86 -23.25
C LEU A 357 -9.77 -12.07 -22.36
N ALA A 358 -10.47 -11.80 -21.27
CA ALA A 358 -10.98 -12.82 -20.35
C ALA A 358 -12.35 -12.39 -19.84
N LEU A 359 -13.35 -13.26 -19.81
CA LEU A 359 -14.73 -12.90 -19.43
C LEU A 359 -15.22 -13.76 -18.28
N SER A 360 -15.97 -13.18 -17.35
CA SER A 360 -16.68 -13.94 -16.33
C SER A 360 -17.93 -14.61 -16.90
N HIS A 361 -18.13 -15.88 -16.56
CA HIS A 361 -19.29 -16.67 -16.95
C HIS A 361 -20.57 -16.09 -16.34
N SER A 362 -21.59 -15.93 -17.17
CA SER A 362 -22.93 -15.53 -16.75
C SER A 362 -23.96 -16.09 -17.73
N PRO A 363 -24.93 -16.92 -17.29
CA PRO A 363 -25.92 -17.52 -18.18
C PRO A 363 -26.74 -16.49 -18.99
N ALA A 364 -26.97 -15.31 -18.42
CA ALA A 364 -27.72 -14.24 -19.07
C ALA A 364 -26.88 -13.40 -20.06
N LYS A 365 -25.56 -13.61 -20.12
CA LYS A 365 -24.62 -12.81 -20.91
C LYS A 365 -23.62 -13.73 -21.61
N PRO A 366 -24.00 -14.33 -22.76
CA PRO A 366 -23.08 -15.15 -23.54
C PRO A 366 -21.90 -14.29 -24.04
N PRO A 367 -20.71 -14.87 -24.27
CA PRO A 367 -19.49 -14.12 -24.61
C PRO A 367 -19.66 -13.15 -25.78
N THR A 368 -20.42 -13.54 -26.80
CA THR A 368 -20.74 -12.73 -27.98
C THR A 368 -21.34 -11.36 -27.63
N THR A 369 -22.11 -11.27 -26.55
CA THR A 369 -22.74 -10.02 -26.10
C THR A 369 -21.71 -8.95 -25.73
N THR A 370 -20.62 -9.35 -25.08
CA THR A 370 -19.54 -8.44 -24.68
C THR A 370 -18.50 -8.28 -25.79
N LEU A 371 -18.22 -9.35 -26.56
CA LEU A 371 -17.18 -9.33 -27.59
C LEU A 371 -17.60 -8.62 -28.88
N ALA A 372 -18.85 -8.76 -29.32
CA ALA A 372 -19.30 -8.22 -30.61
C ALA A 372 -19.18 -6.69 -30.76
N PRO A 373 -19.40 -5.87 -29.71
CA PRO A 373 -19.16 -4.43 -29.80
C PRO A 373 -17.67 -4.03 -29.89
N LEU A 374 -16.76 -4.91 -29.46
CA LEU A 374 -15.32 -4.64 -29.34
C LEU A 374 -14.51 -5.18 -30.54
N LEU A 375 -14.77 -6.43 -30.92
CA LEU A 375 -14.04 -7.15 -31.96
C LEU A 375 -14.62 -6.87 -33.36
N ARG A 376 -13.75 -6.95 -34.37
CA ARG A 376 -14.06 -6.78 -35.80
C ARG A 376 -13.34 -7.85 -36.61
N SER A 377 -13.79 -8.03 -37.85
CA SER A 377 -13.10 -8.89 -38.79
C SER A 377 -11.65 -8.44 -39.00
N GLY A 378 -10.70 -9.39 -38.91
CA GLY A 378 -9.26 -9.12 -39.06
C GLY A 378 -8.49 -8.87 -37.76
N ASP A 379 -9.13 -8.83 -36.58
CA ASP A 379 -8.41 -8.60 -35.34
C ASP A 379 -7.49 -9.74 -34.91
N ARG A 380 -6.50 -9.38 -34.08
CA ARG A 380 -5.66 -10.31 -33.32
C ARG A 380 -6.16 -10.34 -31.88
N VAL A 381 -6.63 -11.49 -31.42
CA VAL A 381 -7.16 -11.67 -30.06
C VAL A 381 -6.54 -12.90 -29.40
N ILE A 382 -6.18 -12.74 -28.14
CA ILE A 382 -5.66 -13.78 -27.25
C ILE A 382 -6.67 -13.93 -26.11
N LEU A 383 -7.23 -15.11 -25.98
CA LEU A 383 -8.24 -15.43 -24.98
C LEU A 383 -7.57 -16.15 -23.81
N THR A 384 -7.87 -15.72 -22.60
CA THR A 384 -7.31 -16.33 -21.38
C THR A 384 -8.35 -16.49 -20.28
N GLY A 385 -8.04 -17.31 -19.29
CA GLY A 385 -8.83 -17.47 -18.06
C GLY A 385 -8.33 -16.56 -16.95
N PHE A 386 -9.03 -16.58 -15.81
CA PHE A 386 -8.58 -15.95 -14.58
C PHE A 386 -8.90 -16.85 -13.38
N SER A 387 -8.11 -16.72 -12.32
CA SER A 387 -8.27 -17.49 -11.08
C SER A 387 -9.54 -17.07 -10.32
N PRO A 388 -10.10 -17.94 -9.46
CA PRO A 388 -11.24 -17.56 -8.62
C PRO A 388 -10.95 -16.30 -7.81
N VAL A 389 -11.88 -15.36 -7.83
CA VAL A 389 -11.77 -14.07 -7.15
C VAL A 389 -11.96 -14.25 -5.63
N GLN A 390 -11.01 -13.79 -4.83
CA GLN A 390 -11.02 -13.79 -3.37
C GLN A 390 -12.31 -13.14 -2.87
N ASP A 391 -12.93 -13.79 -1.87
CA ASP A 391 -14.23 -13.41 -1.32
C ASP A 391 -15.42 -13.44 -2.33
N MET A 392 -15.20 -13.84 -3.59
CA MET A 392 -16.23 -13.96 -4.65
C MET A 392 -16.22 -15.31 -5.40
N PRO A 393 -16.38 -16.47 -4.71
CA PRO A 393 -16.26 -17.81 -5.31
C PRO A 393 -17.31 -18.16 -6.38
N TRP A 394 -18.33 -17.32 -6.58
CA TRP A 394 -19.32 -17.49 -7.64
C TRP A 394 -18.87 -16.89 -8.98
N VAL A 395 -17.80 -16.09 -9.00
CA VAL A 395 -17.23 -15.52 -10.23
C VAL A 395 -16.29 -16.55 -10.83
N ASN A 396 -16.70 -17.13 -11.95
CA ASN A 396 -15.92 -18.12 -12.69
C ASN A 396 -15.60 -17.59 -14.08
N PRO A 397 -14.46 -17.93 -14.69
CA PRO A 397 -14.18 -17.60 -16.08
C PRO A 397 -15.13 -18.35 -17.03
N VAL A 398 -15.40 -17.75 -18.20
CA VAL A 398 -16.00 -18.47 -19.33
C VAL A 398 -15.03 -19.57 -19.77
N GLU A 399 -15.57 -20.75 -20.12
CA GLU A 399 -14.78 -21.86 -20.66
C GLU A 399 -13.99 -21.44 -21.90
N SER A 400 -12.69 -21.78 -21.95
CA SER A 400 -11.78 -21.33 -23.02
C SER A 400 -12.31 -21.67 -24.42
N ARG A 401 -12.96 -22.83 -24.59
CA ARG A 401 -13.56 -23.24 -25.87
C ARG A 401 -14.71 -22.34 -26.29
N GLU A 402 -15.54 -21.90 -25.35
CA GLU A 402 -16.72 -21.07 -25.62
C GLU A 402 -16.31 -19.65 -26.02
N ILE A 403 -15.41 -19.02 -25.25
CA ILE A 403 -14.92 -17.67 -25.56
C ILE A 403 -14.10 -17.65 -26.86
N THR A 404 -13.31 -18.69 -27.13
CA THR A 404 -12.52 -18.80 -28.37
C THR A 404 -13.42 -18.96 -29.58
N ALA A 405 -14.43 -19.84 -29.54
CA ALA A 405 -15.38 -20.01 -30.64
C ALA A 405 -16.17 -18.72 -30.90
N ALA A 406 -16.56 -17.97 -29.87
CA ALA A 406 -17.21 -16.67 -30.02
C ALA A 406 -16.27 -15.65 -30.70
N ALA A 407 -15.00 -15.61 -30.29
CA ALA A 407 -13.99 -14.72 -30.87
C ALA A 407 -13.66 -15.08 -32.33
N GLU A 408 -13.41 -16.35 -32.64
CA GLU A 408 -13.13 -16.85 -34.01
C GLU A 408 -14.23 -16.44 -35.00
N ASN A 409 -15.50 -16.59 -34.60
CA ASN A 409 -16.64 -16.20 -35.43
C ASN A 409 -16.68 -14.68 -35.70
N LEU A 410 -16.25 -13.85 -34.75
CA LEU A 410 -16.27 -12.39 -34.87
C LEU A 410 -15.09 -11.85 -35.66
N VAL A 411 -13.88 -12.41 -35.46
CA VAL A 411 -12.67 -11.96 -36.17
C VAL A 411 -12.58 -12.52 -37.59
N GLY A 412 -13.27 -13.63 -37.88
CA GLY A 412 -13.39 -14.21 -39.21
C GLY A 412 -12.06 -14.75 -39.78
N PRO A 413 -12.04 -15.19 -41.05
CA PRO A 413 -10.91 -15.90 -41.65
C PRO A 413 -9.65 -15.04 -41.85
N SER A 414 -9.78 -13.72 -41.83
CA SER A 414 -8.68 -12.76 -41.92
C SER A 414 -8.10 -12.37 -40.55
N GLY A 415 -8.76 -12.74 -39.45
CA GLY A 415 -8.31 -12.48 -38.09
C GLY A 415 -7.53 -13.65 -37.47
N GLN A 416 -7.08 -13.47 -36.24
CA GLN A 416 -6.39 -14.49 -35.46
C GLN A 416 -6.98 -14.56 -34.06
N ALA A 417 -7.42 -15.74 -33.65
CA ALA A 417 -7.82 -16.02 -32.27
C ALA A 417 -6.88 -17.08 -31.69
N HIS A 418 -6.23 -16.73 -30.58
CA HIS A 418 -5.30 -17.59 -29.87
C HIS A 418 -5.78 -17.83 -28.44
N THR A 419 -5.32 -18.91 -27.81
CA THR A 419 -5.60 -19.19 -26.40
C THR A 419 -4.32 -19.17 -25.59
N ALA A 420 -4.36 -18.53 -24.42
CA ALA A 420 -3.28 -18.54 -23.44
C ALA A 420 -3.78 -19.07 -22.09
N ALA A 421 -2.94 -19.80 -21.37
CA ALA A 421 -3.30 -20.39 -20.07
C ALA A 421 -3.58 -19.34 -19.00
N ASP A 422 -2.85 -18.23 -19.05
CA ASP A 422 -2.90 -17.11 -18.11
C ASP A 422 -2.47 -15.81 -18.81
N LEU A 423 -2.54 -14.69 -18.07
CA LEU A 423 -2.11 -13.39 -18.57
C LEU A 423 -0.66 -13.38 -19.01
N GLN A 424 0.25 -13.99 -18.23
CA GLN A 424 1.68 -13.92 -18.49
C GLN A 424 2.01 -14.56 -19.85
N SER A 425 1.41 -15.72 -20.11
CA SER A 425 1.47 -16.42 -21.39
C SER A 425 0.83 -15.58 -22.50
N GLY A 426 -0.27 -14.89 -22.22
CA GLY A 426 -0.92 -13.98 -23.16
C GLY A 426 -0.06 -12.78 -23.52
N LEU A 427 0.64 -12.17 -22.55
CA LEU A 427 1.57 -11.07 -22.76
C LEU A 427 2.81 -11.51 -23.52
N ALA A 428 3.34 -12.71 -23.23
CA ALA A 428 4.44 -13.30 -23.98
C ALA A 428 4.05 -13.46 -25.46
N MET A 429 2.88 -14.05 -25.73
CA MET A 429 2.37 -14.21 -27.09
C MET A 429 2.08 -12.86 -27.78
N ALA A 430 1.48 -11.90 -27.07
CA ALA A 430 1.25 -10.56 -27.61
C ALA A 430 2.57 -9.85 -27.98
N SER A 431 3.63 -10.09 -27.20
CA SER A 431 4.98 -9.57 -27.49
C SER A 431 5.55 -10.11 -28.80
N GLU A 432 5.27 -11.38 -29.14
CA GLU A 432 5.69 -12.01 -30.40
C GLU A 432 4.82 -11.53 -31.59
N LEU A 433 3.52 -11.34 -31.36
CA LEU A 433 2.58 -10.83 -32.36
C LEU A 433 2.75 -9.34 -32.68
N ALA A 434 3.33 -8.57 -31.76
CA ALA A 434 3.64 -7.16 -31.96
C ALA A 434 4.85 -7.03 -32.90
N GLY A 435 4.61 -6.82 -34.19
CA GLY A 435 5.62 -6.76 -35.24
C GLY A 435 6.14 -5.36 -35.54
N GLY A 436 5.41 -4.31 -35.18
CA GLY A 436 5.74 -2.91 -35.47
C GLY A 436 5.95 -2.01 -34.25
N SER A 437 6.48 -0.80 -34.47
CA SER A 437 6.62 0.25 -33.45
C SER A 437 5.32 0.96 -33.09
N GLU A 438 4.24 0.66 -33.82
CA GLU A 438 2.89 1.23 -33.62
C GLU A 438 1.92 0.24 -32.95
N ASP A 439 2.32 -1.02 -32.74
CA ASP A 439 1.49 -2.02 -32.08
C ASP A 439 1.39 -1.75 -30.57
N PHE A 440 0.16 -1.71 -30.06
CA PHE A 440 -0.13 -1.71 -28.62
C PHE A 440 -1.13 -2.82 -28.25
N ILE A 441 -1.18 -3.12 -26.97
CA ILE A 441 -1.97 -4.22 -26.42
C ILE A 441 -3.16 -3.63 -25.65
N VAL A 442 -4.34 -4.22 -25.81
CA VAL A 442 -5.51 -3.91 -24.99
C VAL A 442 -5.84 -5.12 -24.13
N ILE A 443 -5.95 -4.91 -22.82
CA ILE A 443 -6.34 -5.95 -21.88
C ILE A 443 -7.68 -5.58 -21.24
N ALA A 444 -8.68 -6.45 -21.42
CA ALA A 444 -10.04 -6.18 -20.95
C ALA A 444 -10.86 -7.45 -20.69
N GLY A 445 -12.08 -7.27 -20.18
CA GLY A 445 -13.08 -8.33 -20.04
C GLY A 445 -13.45 -8.72 -18.60
N ILE A 446 -12.64 -8.32 -17.61
CA ILE A 446 -12.89 -8.61 -16.19
C ILE A 446 -12.98 -7.31 -15.39
N ALA A 447 -13.99 -7.20 -14.52
CA ALA A 447 -14.19 -6.04 -13.65
C ALA A 447 -13.25 -6.02 -12.43
N ALA A 448 -12.87 -7.20 -11.91
CA ALA A 448 -11.91 -7.41 -10.84
C ALA A 448 -10.71 -8.15 -11.43
N ILE A 449 -9.51 -7.57 -11.37
CA ILE A 449 -8.36 -8.16 -12.04
C ILE A 449 -7.50 -8.92 -11.03
N GLU A 450 -8.06 -10.01 -10.49
CA GLU A 450 -7.37 -10.89 -9.56
C GLU A 450 -6.47 -11.90 -10.28
N ASP A 451 -5.33 -11.41 -10.73
CA ASP A 451 -4.16 -12.23 -11.02
C ASP A 451 -2.96 -11.44 -10.51
N ASP A 452 -2.11 -12.09 -9.72
CA ASP A 452 -0.88 -11.52 -9.15
C ASP A 452 -0.01 -10.81 -10.20
N HIS A 453 -0.12 -11.17 -11.48
CA HIS A 453 0.58 -10.51 -12.58
C HIS A 453 -0.15 -9.27 -13.08
N PHE A 454 -1.48 -9.33 -13.20
CA PHE A 454 -2.31 -8.19 -13.56
C PHE A 454 -2.26 -7.08 -12.51
N GLY A 455 -2.29 -7.45 -11.22
CA GLY A 455 -2.21 -6.50 -10.14
C GLY A 455 -0.88 -5.73 -10.11
N LYS A 456 0.23 -6.40 -10.45
CA LYS A 456 1.54 -5.75 -10.61
C LYS A 456 1.59 -4.73 -11.75
N LEU A 457 0.77 -4.89 -12.80
CA LEU A 457 0.65 -3.92 -13.90
C LEU A 457 -0.16 -2.67 -13.49
N MET A 458 -0.98 -2.80 -12.45
CA MET A 458 -2.05 -1.85 -12.10
C MET A 458 -1.74 -1.04 -10.84
N VAL A 459 -0.70 -1.43 -10.10
CA VAL A 459 -0.05 -0.58 -9.09
C VAL A 459 0.68 0.53 -9.86
N PRO A 460 0.38 1.83 -9.60
CA PRO A 460 1.08 2.91 -10.28
C PRO A 460 2.58 2.77 -10.08
N SER A 461 3.35 2.56 -11.15
CA SER A 461 4.70 3.09 -11.17
C SER A 461 4.53 4.61 -11.04
N THR A 462 5.14 5.23 -10.04
CA THR A 462 5.10 6.69 -9.90
C THR A 462 5.94 7.33 -11.01
N ALA A 463 5.43 7.30 -12.24
CA ALA A 463 5.99 7.89 -13.44
C ALA A 463 4.93 7.96 -14.56
N GLN A 464 3.87 8.77 -14.37
CA GLN A 464 3.12 9.36 -15.49
C GLN A 464 3.19 10.89 -15.37
N GLU A 465 4.41 11.36 -15.62
CA GLU A 465 4.76 12.54 -16.41
C GLU A 465 3.61 13.49 -16.84
N ILE A 466 3.30 14.49 -16.01
CA ILE A 466 2.70 15.75 -16.48
C ILE A 466 3.81 16.59 -17.11
N ILE A 467 3.62 17.02 -18.36
CA ILE A 467 4.38 18.12 -18.94
C ILE A 467 3.75 19.40 -18.38
N PRO A 468 4.45 20.19 -17.55
CA PRO A 468 3.91 21.43 -17.06
C PRO A 468 3.89 22.45 -18.20
N CYS A 469 2.69 22.79 -18.60
CA CYS A 469 2.38 23.85 -19.52
C CYS A 469 2.63 25.17 -18.79
N ARG A 470 3.85 25.71 -18.93
CA ARG A 470 4.21 27.04 -18.42
C ARG A 470 3.29 28.08 -19.07
N LEU A 471 2.41 28.67 -18.27
CA LEU A 471 1.93 30.03 -18.49
C LEU A 471 3.15 30.95 -18.38
N LEU A 472 3.55 31.51 -19.51
CA LEU A 472 4.45 32.66 -19.58
C LEU A 472 3.70 33.85 -18.99
N THR A 473 3.90 34.14 -17.71
CA THR A 473 3.67 35.49 -17.19
C THR A 473 4.86 36.34 -17.59
N LEU A 474 4.63 37.25 -18.54
CA LEU A 474 5.47 38.40 -18.80
C LEU A 474 5.44 39.27 -17.54
N GLU A 475 6.44 39.14 -16.67
CA GLU A 475 6.77 40.19 -15.72
C GLU A 475 7.76 41.14 -16.42
N GLU A 476 7.27 42.34 -16.73
CA GLU A 476 8.11 43.48 -17.10
C GLU A 476 9.07 43.80 -15.95
N GLU A 477 10.36 43.92 -16.26
CA GLU A 477 11.37 44.43 -15.35
C GLU A 477 11.00 45.82 -14.80
N PRO A 478 11.48 46.16 -13.60
CA PRO A 478 12.05 47.48 -13.39
C PRO A 478 13.56 47.38 -13.16
N THR A 479 14.24 48.07 -14.05
CA THR A 479 15.66 48.35 -14.07
C THR A 479 16.16 49.07 -12.82
N ARG A 480 17.44 48.83 -12.56
CA ARG A 480 18.31 49.43 -11.52
C ARG A 480 18.12 50.95 -11.37
N GLY A 481 17.97 51.40 -10.12
CA GLY A 481 18.23 52.79 -9.73
C GLY A 481 19.67 52.97 -9.22
N LEU A 482 20.49 53.70 -9.98
CA LEU A 482 21.72 54.36 -9.53
C LEU A 482 21.55 55.87 -9.76
N THR A 483 21.62 56.62 -8.66
CA THR A 483 22.18 57.98 -8.51
C THR A 483 21.62 59.18 -9.30
N THR A 484 21.10 60.12 -8.50
CA THR A 484 21.34 61.59 -8.46
C THR A 484 20.81 62.53 -9.56
N ALA A 485 20.23 63.62 -9.04
CA ALA A 485 20.34 65.02 -9.47
C ALA A 485 19.14 65.66 -10.21
N THR A 486 18.51 66.58 -9.46
CA THR A 486 18.08 67.94 -9.84
C THR A 486 17.00 68.15 -10.92
N GLY A 487 15.95 68.90 -10.54
CA GLY A 487 15.42 69.96 -11.40
C GLY A 487 13.90 70.04 -11.61
N GLN A 488 13.24 70.86 -10.78
CA GLN A 488 12.19 71.84 -11.12
C GLN A 488 10.83 71.46 -11.75
N ARG A 489 9.77 71.95 -11.06
CA ARG A 489 8.47 72.50 -11.52
C ARG A 489 7.51 71.52 -12.23
N GLY A 490 6.22 71.41 -11.93
CA GLY A 490 5.31 72.12 -11.04
C GLY A 490 3.85 71.81 -11.48
N ILE A 491 2.89 72.09 -10.59
CA ILE A 491 1.43 72.17 -10.82
C ILE A 491 0.72 70.80 -10.99
N GLY A 492 -0.34 70.42 -10.25
CA GLY A 492 -1.15 71.08 -9.23
C GLY A 492 -2.36 70.20 -8.83
N ALA A 493 -2.89 70.49 -7.64
CA ALA A 493 -4.20 70.13 -7.06
C ALA A 493 -4.45 68.64 -6.67
N SER A 494 -4.50 68.27 -5.37
CA SER A 494 -5.57 68.54 -4.36
C SER A 494 -6.81 67.67 -4.66
N LEU A 495 -7.31 66.75 -3.81
CA LEU A 495 -7.63 66.70 -2.37
C LEU A 495 -7.70 65.21 -1.94
N ALA A 496 -7.86 64.76 -0.70
CA ALA A 496 -7.55 65.17 0.67
C ALA A 496 -8.22 64.10 1.56
N TRP A 497 -7.48 63.55 2.53
CA TRP A 497 -7.95 63.11 3.86
C TRP A 497 -8.89 61.87 3.91
N GLN A 498 -8.85 60.92 4.86
CA GLN A 498 -8.23 60.83 6.18
C GLN A 498 -8.36 59.38 6.70
N SER A 499 -7.40 58.91 7.51
CA SER A 499 -7.61 57.82 8.47
C SER A 499 -8.35 58.35 9.73
N PRO A 500 -8.84 57.49 10.64
CA PRO A 500 -7.96 57.14 11.76
C PRO A 500 -8.18 55.74 12.40
N SER A 501 -7.10 55.31 13.06
CA SER A 501 -6.96 54.29 14.12
C SER A 501 -7.72 54.59 15.43
N ARG A 502 -8.04 53.55 16.24
CA ARG A 502 -7.79 53.39 17.71
C ARG A 502 -8.59 52.19 18.29
N THR A 503 -7.97 51.15 18.88
CA THR A 503 -7.60 50.90 20.30
C THR A 503 -8.75 50.67 21.31
N LEU A 504 -8.78 49.51 22.01
CA LEU A 504 -8.74 49.32 23.49
C LEU A 504 -9.46 48.06 24.05
N ASN A 505 -8.67 47.22 24.72
CA ASN A 505 -8.79 46.63 26.08
C ASN A 505 -10.03 45.84 26.61
N ARG A 506 -9.68 44.62 27.08
CA ARG A 506 -9.92 43.98 28.41
C ARG A 506 -11.34 43.88 28.99
N LEU A 507 -11.68 42.65 29.41
CA LEU A 507 -12.11 42.32 30.78
C LEU A 507 -11.99 40.82 31.05
N GLY A 508 -11.51 40.47 32.24
CA GLY A 508 -11.56 39.11 32.79
C GLY A 508 -12.38 39.09 34.07
N MET A 509 -12.90 37.92 34.45
CA MET A 509 -13.35 37.62 35.82
C MET A 509 -13.40 36.10 36.06
N ARG A 510 -13.08 35.70 37.31
CA ARG A 510 -12.90 34.34 37.85
C ARG A 510 -14.05 33.91 38.76
N PHE A 511 -14.03 32.60 39.09
CA PHE A 511 -14.59 31.86 40.25
C PHE A 511 -16.07 31.43 40.12
N ARG A 512 -16.54 30.25 40.59
CA ARG A 512 -16.15 29.38 41.72
C ARG A 512 -16.77 27.96 41.62
N GLN A 513 -16.27 27.05 42.45
CA GLN A 513 -16.63 25.63 42.67
C GLN A 513 -18.08 25.33 43.15
N SER A 514 -18.55 24.09 42.92
CA SER A 514 -19.26 23.28 43.94
C SER A 514 -19.38 21.79 43.55
N VAL A 515 -19.06 20.90 44.51
CA VAL A 515 -19.40 19.47 44.58
C VAL A 515 -20.56 19.34 45.59
N PRO A 516 -21.47 18.35 45.46
CA PRO A 516 -21.61 17.37 46.55
C PRO A 516 -21.91 15.93 46.09
N SER A 517 -21.89 15.04 47.09
CA SER A 517 -21.71 13.58 47.11
C SER A 517 -22.98 12.71 47.09
N SER A 518 -22.73 11.41 46.88
CA SER A 518 -23.30 10.20 47.54
C SER A 518 -24.45 9.41 46.87
N TYR A 519 -24.18 8.13 46.58
CA TYR A 519 -24.90 6.95 47.12
C TYR A 519 -23.96 5.72 47.13
N LYS A 520 -24.11 4.87 48.15
CA LYS A 520 -23.26 3.71 48.52
C LYS A 520 -24.11 2.43 48.56
N ASN A 521 -23.44 1.30 48.29
CA ASN A 521 -23.59 -0.06 48.81
C ASN A 521 -24.67 -1.05 48.29
N LEU A 522 -24.18 -2.22 47.84
CA LEU A 522 -24.43 -3.63 48.29
C LEU A 522 -24.17 -4.56 47.08
N GLY A 523 -23.48 -5.71 47.11
CA GLY A 523 -22.82 -6.49 48.15
C GLY A 523 -22.20 -7.76 47.51
N ASN A 524 -21.17 -8.30 48.17
CA ASN A 524 -20.46 -9.55 47.86
C ASN A 524 -21.37 -10.79 47.77
N ARG A 525 -20.97 -11.79 46.96
CA ARG A 525 -20.93 -13.22 47.38
C ARG A 525 -20.12 -14.10 46.41
N THR A 526 -19.19 -14.85 46.99
CA THR A 526 -18.41 -15.96 46.42
C THR A 526 -18.92 -17.31 46.94
N LEU A 527 -18.51 -18.40 46.26
CA LEU A 527 -18.62 -19.84 46.56
C LEU A 527 -19.97 -20.54 46.26
N PHE A 528 -19.96 -21.53 45.33
CA PHE A 528 -19.85 -22.96 45.66
C PHE A 528 -19.61 -23.83 44.40
N SER A 529 -18.98 -24.97 44.65
CA SER A 529 -18.46 -26.02 43.76
C SER A 529 -19.46 -27.16 43.47
N GLU A 530 -18.99 -28.13 42.66
CA GLU A 530 -19.44 -29.53 42.42
C GLU A 530 -20.32 -29.74 41.16
N LEU A 531 -19.88 -30.45 40.11
CA LEU A 531 -19.42 -31.84 39.89
C LEU A 531 -20.54 -32.91 39.84
N GLU A 532 -20.57 -33.59 38.67
CA GLU A 532 -21.05 -34.96 38.36
C GLU A 532 -22.56 -35.28 38.33
N HIS A 533 -23.07 -35.87 37.23
CA HIS A 533 -23.05 -37.33 37.03
C HIS A 533 -23.63 -37.76 35.66
N VAL A 534 -23.06 -38.86 35.17
CA VAL A 534 -23.32 -39.63 33.95
C VAL A 534 -24.33 -40.76 34.22
N ALA A 535 -25.11 -41.16 33.19
CA ALA A 535 -25.66 -42.51 32.89
C ALA A 535 -27.05 -42.36 32.23
N LYS A 536 -27.59 -43.20 31.33
CA LYS A 536 -27.29 -44.47 30.64
C LYS A 536 -28.51 -44.70 29.71
N LEU A 537 -28.36 -45.35 28.55
CA LEU A 537 -29.18 -46.51 28.16
C LEU A 537 -28.80 -47.10 26.79
N GLU A 538 -29.00 -48.41 26.70
CA GLU A 538 -28.38 -49.41 25.83
C GLU A 538 -29.17 -49.72 24.55
N PHE A 539 -28.47 -50.45 23.68
CA PHE A 539 -28.84 -51.07 22.40
C PHE A 539 -30.03 -52.05 22.46
N ALA A 540 -30.78 -52.18 21.34
CA ALA A 540 -31.08 -53.48 20.70
C ALA A 540 -31.81 -53.36 19.34
N THR A 541 -31.40 -54.23 18.39
CA THR A 541 -32.09 -54.81 17.20
C THR A 541 -32.13 -54.08 15.83
N GLN A 542 -31.50 -54.75 14.85
CA GLN A 542 -31.46 -54.57 13.37
C GLN A 542 -32.74 -55.11 12.67
N PRO A 543 -32.87 -55.16 11.31
CA PRO A 543 -32.29 -54.36 10.20
C PRO A 543 -33.38 -53.86 9.21
N GLU A 544 -33.08 -52.85 8.38
CA GLU A 544 -33.31 -52.88 6.91
C GLU A 544 -32.98 -51.54 6.22
N SER A 545 -32.72 -51.67 4.93
CA SER A 545 -32.24 -50.75 3.90
C SER A 545 -32.74 -49.29 3.89
N LEU A 546 -31.90 -48.44 3.28
CA LEU A 546 -32.15 -47.08 2.74
C LEU A 546 -32.06 -45.89 3.72
N ARG A 547 -30.86 -45.30 3.82
CA ARG A 547 -30.53 -43.84 3.72
C ARG A 547 -29.23 -43.54 4.49
N ILE A 548 -28.16 -43.17 3.79
CA ILE A 548 -27.06 -42.35 4.36
C ILE A 548 -27.05 -41.03 3.57
N SER A 549 -27.85 -40.09 4.06
CA SER A 549 -27.58 -38.66 3.94
C SER A 549 -27.81 -38.10 5.34
N ARG A 550 -26.79 -37.42 5.88
CA ARG A 550 -26.62 -36.93 7.27
C ARG A 550 -26.03 -37.92 8.29
N VAL A 551 -24.72 -38.19 8.17
CA VAL A 551 -23.73 -38.15 9.29
C VAL A 551 -22.36 -37.86 8.65
N PHE A 552 -22.06 -36.58 8.40
CA PHE A 552 -20.72 -36.11 7.99
C PHE A 552 -20.59 -34.60 8.26
N ASN A 553 -20.96 -34.14 9.47
CA ASN A 553 -20.75 -32.73 9.82
C ASN A 553 -20.28 -32.44 11.25
N ASP A 554 -19.90 -33.46 12.03
CA ASP A 554 -19.33 -33.26 13.38
C ASP A 554 -18.00 -34.03 13.55
N ALA A 555 -17.03 -33.78 12.66
CA ALA A 555 -15.67 -34.31 12.77
C ALA A 555 -14.58 -33.30 12.34
N TYR A 556 -14.77 -32.03 12.67
CA TYR A 556 -13.72 -30.99 12.58
C TYR A 556 -13.49 -30.34 13.95
N ASP A 557 -13.29 -31.17 14.97
CA ASP A 557 -12.69 -30.75 16.25
C ASP A 557 -12.07 -31.96 16.96
N LEU A 558 -10.94 -32.44 16.44
CA LEU A 558 -9.99 -33.27 17.21
C LEU A 558 -8.54 -32.90 16.84
N PRO A 559 -7.64 -32.76 17.83
CA PRO A 559 -6.24 -32.44 17.59
C PRO A 559 -5.50 -33.60 16.92
N SER A 560 -4.64 -33.24 15.97
CA SER A 560 -3.87 -34.11 15.10
C SER A 560 -2.84 -34.97 15.86
N TYR A 561 -3.22 -36.18 16.29
CA TYR A 561 -2.28 -37.28 16.60
C TYR A 561 -2.97 -38.65 16.37
N HIS A 562 -2.68 -39.32 15.24
CA HIS A 562 -2.59 -40.80 15.05
C HIS A 562 -2.76 -41.21 13.56
N PRO A 563 -1.66 -41.35 12.78
CA PRO A 563 -1.71 -41.66 11.34
C PRO A 563 -1.93 -43.14 10.98
N HIS A 564 -2.00 -44.07 11.95
CA HIS A 564 -2.06 -45.52 11.65
C HIS A 564 -3.48 -46.08 11.41
N LEU A 565 -4.54 -45.38 11.83
CA LEU A 565 -5.91 -45.90 11.72
C LEU A 565 -6.55 -45.68 10.33
N LEU A 566 -6.16 -44.61 9.62
CA LEU A 566 -6.69 -44.25 8.29
C LEU A 566 -6.08 -45.10 7.15
N ILE A 567 -4.85 -45.58 7.33
CA ILE A 567 -4.15 -46.42 6.34
C ILE A 567 -4.76 -47.84 6.31
N SER A 568 -5.23 -48.36 7.45
CA SER A 568 -5.87 -49.67 7.54
C SER A 568 -7.25 -49.73 6.87
N LEU A 569 -8.00 -48.62 6.80
CA LEU A 569 -9.30 -48.58 6.13
C LEU A 569 -9.18 -48.46 4.60
N SER A 570 -8.14 -47.76 4.13
CA SER A 570 -7.92 -47.51 2.70
C SER A 570 -7.46 -48.76 1.93
N LEU A 571 -6.66 -49.61 2.58
CA LEU A 571 -6.13 -50.84 1.97
C LEU A 571 -7.17 -51.98 1.86
N ARG A 572 -8.29 -51.93 2.59
CA ARG A 572 -9.34 -52.96 2.50
C ARG A 572 -10.39 -52.68 1.41
N LEU A 573 -10.55 -51.43 0.95
CA LEU A 573 -11.47 -51.10 -0.15
C LEU A 573 -10.92 -51.43 -1.54
N ALA A 574 -9.59 -51.44 -1.72
CA ALA A 574 -8.96 -51.71 -3.01
C ALA A 574 -9.04 -53.18 -3.48
N PHE A 575 -9.45 -54.11 -2.60
CA PHE A 575 -9.53 -55.53 -2.92
C PHE A 575 -10.91 -56.02 -3.42
N ILE A 576 -11.92 -55.14 -3.49
CA ILE A 576 -13.31 -55.56 -3.77
C ILE A 576 -13.80 -55.23 -5.19
N VAL A 577 -13.13 -54.34 -5.94
CA VAL A 577 -13.63 -53.92 -7.26
C VAL A 577 -12.59 -54.20 -8.35
N GLY A 578 -12.65 -55.41 -8.91
CA GLY A 578 -11.84 -55.81 -10.05
C GLY A 578 -12.37 -55.25 -11.37
N PHE A 579 -11.63 -54.30 -11.97
CA PHE A 579 -11.76 -53.96 -13.39
C PHE A 579 -10.37 -53.70 -14.02
N PRO A 580 -10.05 -54.30 -15.18
CA PRO A 580 -8.71 -54.25 -15.78
C PRO A 580 -8.58 -53.03 -16.71
N GLY A 581 -8.13 -51.91 -16.16
CA GLY A 581 -7.88 -50.68 -16.92
C GLY A 581 -6.99 -49.68 -16.19
N TYR A 582 -6.06 -50.17 -15.36
CA TYR A 582 -5.34 -49.36 -14.37
C TYR A 582 -3.82 -49.54 -14.43
N LYS A 583 -3.25 -49.49 -15.65
CA LYS A 583 -1.78 -49.47 -15.83
C LYS A 583 -1.22 -48.16 -16.40
N MET A 584 -2.07 -47.19 -16.74
CA MET A 584 -1.62 -45.87 -17.19
C MET A 584 -2.02 -44.69 -16.28
N PHE A 585 -2.64 -44.99 -15.13
CA PHE A 585 -3.04 -44.01 -14.11
C PHE A 585 -2.22 -44.09 -12.80
N VAL A 586 -1.22 -44.98 -12.76
CA VAL A 586 -0.34 -45.16 -11.58
C VAL A 586 0.93 -44.29 -11.66
N ALA A 587 1.20 -43.64 -12.80
CA ALA A 587 2.35 -42.74 -12.95
C ALA A 587 2.05 -41.27 -12.62
N THR A 588 0.78 -40.85 -12.62
CA THR A 588 0.36 -39.46 -12.35
C THR A 588 -0.38 -39.28 -11.02
N ALA A 589 -0.67 -40.36 -10.29
CA ALA A 589 -1.27 -40.32 -8.96
C ALA A 589 -0.22 -40.25 -7.81
N LEU A 590 1.08 -40.21 -8.13
CA LEU A 590 2.16 -40.00 -7.16
C LEU A 590 2.59 -38.53 -6.99
N ALA A 591 1.98 -37.59 -7.71
CA ALA A 591 2.30 -36.15 -7.62
C ALA A 591 1.27 -35.32 -6.81
N LEU A 592 0.28 -35.97 -6.19
CA LEU A 592 -0.73 -35.33 -5.34
C LEU A 592 -0.85 -36.02 -3.97
N LEU A 593 0.30 -36.34 -3.37
CA LEU A 593 0.38 -36.40 -1.92
C LEU A 593 0.19 -34.95 -1.39
N PRO A 594 -0.48 -34.73 -0.24
CA PRO A 594 -0.21 -33.51 0.50
C PRO A 594 1.30 -33.49 0.72
N LEU A 595 1.96 -32.33 0.64
CA LEU A 595 3.36 -32.19 1.08
C LEU A 595 3.48 -32.78 2.49
N VAL A 596 3.79 -34.06 2.59
CA VAL A 596 4.23 -34.71 3.80
C VAL A 596 5.58 -34.07 4.03
N SER A 597 5.61 -33.13 4.98
CA SER A 597 6.77 -32.46 5.56
C SER A 597 8.01 -32.45 4.65
N ALA A 598 8.31 -31.32 4.01
CA ALA A 598 9.56 -31.12 3.26
C ALA A 598 10.83 -31.48 4.07
N TYR A 599 10.69 -31.65 5.38
CA TYR A 599 11.71 -32.11 6.30
C TYR A 599 11.49 -33.55 6.74
N SER A 600 12.53 -34.37 6.63
CA SER A 600 12.54 -35.78 7.06
C SER A 600 12.43 -35.97 8.59
N LYS A 601 12.70 -34.93 9.38
CA LYS A 601 12.72 -34.95 10.84
C LYS A 601 12.14 -33.66 11.40
N THR A 602 11.35 -33.74 12.47
CA THR A 602 10.87 -32.56 13.21
C THR A 602 11.32 -32.66 14.67
N PHE A 603 12.04 -31.65 15.15
CA PHE A 603 12.35 -31.45 16.55
C PHE A 603 11.42 -30.39 17.12
N VAL A 604 10.44 -30.80 17.91
CA VAL A 604 9.61 -29.86 18.67
C VAL A 604 10.37 -29.49 19.94
N VAL A 605 10.69 -28.21 20.09
CA VAL A 605 11.47 -27.72 21.24
C VAL A 605 10.67 -27.99 22.51
N PRO A 606 11.26 -28.70 23.50
CA PRO A 606 10.61 -28.93 24.79
C PRO A 606 10.55 -27.63 25.59
N HIS A 607 9.54 -27.53 26.46
CA HIS A 607 9.41 -26.40 27.38
C HIS A 607 9.15 -26.90 28.79
N THR A 608 9.89 -26.36 29.77
CA THR A 608 9.57 -26.56 31.19
C THR A 608 9.40 -25.20 31.88
N PRO A 609 8.23 -24.92 32.47
CA PRO A 609 8.01 -23.65 33.19
C PRO A 609 9.10 -23.37 34.22
N GLY A 610 9.63 -22.16 34.21
CA GLY A 610 10.68 -21.71 35.14
C GLY A 610 12.08 -22.28 34.91
N LYS A 611 12.33 -22.97 33.79
CA LYS A 611 13.67 -23.44 33.38
C LYS A 611 14.08 -22.85 32.04
N ASP A 612 15.38 -22.77 31.82
CA ASP A 612 15.96 -22.42 30.52
C ASP A 612 15.79 -23.56 29.52
N ASP A 613 15.19 -23.26 28.36
CA ASP A 613 14.91 -24.20 27.29
C ASP A 613 16.08 -24.28 26.28
N SER A 614 16.99 -23.29 26.28
CA SER A 614 18.13 -23.22 25.35
C SER A 614 19.05 -24.46 25.37
N PRO A 615 19.44 -25.04 26.54
CA PRO A 615 20.32 -26.20 26.58
C PRO A 615 19.74 -27.43 25.87
N ALA A 616 18.41 -27.61 25.92
CA ALA A 616 17.74 -28.71 25.23
C ALA A 616 17.79 -28.53 23.70
N VAL A 617 17.71 -27.29 23.22
CA VAL A 617 17.89 -26.97 21.80
C VAL A 617 19.34 -27.28 21.37
N VAL A 618 20.32 -26.79 22.12
CA VAL A 618 21.75 -27.00 21.84
C VAL A 618 22.11 -28.49 21.82
N ALA A 619 21.62 -29.28 22.78
CA ALA A 619 21.87 -30.71 22.83
C ALA A 619 21.24 -31.47 21.65
N ALA A 620 20.12 -30.98 21.11
CA ALA A 620 19.41 -31.63 20.02
C ALA A 620 19.99 -31.30 18.63
N ILE A 621 20.58 -30.11 18.44
CA ILE A 621 21.02 -29.59 17.13
C ILE A 621 21.85 -30.58 16.30
N ALA A 622 22.79 -31.31 16.93
CA ALA A 622 23.64 -32.28 16.23
C ALA A 622 22.85 -33.38 15.48
N ASN A 623 21.64 -33.71 15.96
CA ASN A 623 20.77 -34.73 15.37
C ASN A 623 19.79 -34.17 14.33
N TYR A 624 19.66 -32.83 14.25
CA TYR A 624 18.71 -32.10 13.41
C TYR A 624 19.40 -31.03 12.53
N SER A 625 20.71 -31.17 12.30
CA SER A 625 21.50 -30.24 11.48
C SER A 625 21.27 -30.37 9.98
N SER A 626 20.48 -31.35 9.52
CA SER A 626 20.15 -31.50 8.11
C SER A 626 18.74 -32.03 7.87
N ASN A 627 18.07 -31.58 6.81
CA ASN A 627 16.74 -32.04 6.37
C ASN A 627 15.70 -32.09 7.50
N SER A 628 15.70 -31.05 8.34
CA SER A 628 14.97 -31.03 9.61
C SER A 628 14.20 -29.72 9.83
N LEU A 629 13.06 -29.83 10.50
CA LEU A 629 12.30 -28.71 11.07
C LEU A 629 12.60 -28.64 12.58
N ILE A 630 13.04 -27.49 13.07
CA ILE A 630 13.16 -27.17 14.49
C ILE A 630 12.02 -26.22 14.85
N LEU A 631 11.05 -26.71 15.63
CA LEU A 631 9.78 -26.03 15.88
C LEU A 631 9.66 -25.57 17.33
N PHE A 632 9.67 -24.26 17.54
CA PHE A 632 9.14 -23.62 18.74
C PHE A 632 7.62 -23.49 18.53
N LYS A 633 6.84 -24.41 19.08
CA LYS A 633 5.42 -24.56 18.75
C LYS A 633 4.56 -23.44 19.32
N LYS A 634 3.48 -23.11 18.60
CA LYS A 634 2.42 -22.22 19.07
C LYS A 634 1.83 -22.67 20.41
N GLY A 635 1.42 -21.71 21.23
CA GLY A 635 0.84 -22.00 22.55
C GLY A 635 1.85 -22.03 23.69
N VAL A 636 3.15 -21.88 23.39
CA VAL A 636 4.24 -21.95 24.37
C VAL A 636 5.02 -20.63 24.37
N THR A 637 5.47 -20.19 25.56
CA THR A 637 6.45 -19.11 25.71
C THR A 637 7.76 -19.72 26.21
N TYR A 638 8.73 -19.83 25.33
CA TYR A 638 10.02 -20.47 25.56
C TYR A 638 10.98 -19.55 26.31
N ASN A 639 11.68 -20.07 27.31
CA ASN A 639 12.71 -19.37 28.05
C ASN A 639 14.05 -19.57 27.36
N LEU A 640 14.51 -18.60 26.58
CA LEU A 640 15.81 -18.66 25.92
C LEU A 640 16.83 -17.89 26.75
N TRP A 641 17.15 -18.41 27.93
CA TRP A 641 17.95 -17.70 28.93
C TRP A 641 19.46 -17.79 28.71
N THR A 642 19.90 -18.74 27.90
CA THR A 642 21.29 -18.81 27.41
C THR A 642 21.36 -18.74 25.88
N PRO A 643 22.47 -18.25 25.30
CA PRO A 643 22.63 -18.14 23.86
C PRO A 643 22.56 -19.49 23.13
N ILE A 644 21.93 -19.51 21.95
CA ILE A 644 21.80 -20.70 21.10
C ILE A 644 22.66 -20.55 19.85
N ASN A 645 23.61 -21.46 19.67
CA ASN A 645 24.36 -21.61 18.43
C ASN A 645 23.88 -22.87 17.69
N PHE A 646 23.15 -22.69 16.59
CA PHE A 646 22.65 -23.76 15.74
C PHE A 646 23.76 -24.44 14.90
N GLY A 647 24.98 -23.93 14.93
CA GLY A 647 26.07 -24.45 14.12
C GLY A 647 25.77 -24.30 12.62
N THR A 648 26.22 -25.26 11.83
CA THR A 648 26.01 -25.30 10.39
C THR A 648 24.82 -26.20 10.05
N LEU A 649 23.73 -25.60 9.58
CA LEU A 649 22.52 -26.29 9.13
C LEU A 649 22.55 -26.52 7.60
N ASN A 650 21.88 -27.57 7.13
CA ASN A 650 21.74 -27.85 5.69
C ASN A 650 20.33 -28.31 5.34
N ASN A 651 19.60 -27.53 4.54
CA ASN A 651 18.20 -27.81 4.22
C ASN A 651 17.31 -27.94 5.48
N CYS A 652 17.34 -26.91 6.33
CA CYS A 652 16.58 -26.90 7.58
C CYS A 652 15.67 -25.68 7.70
N GLU A 653 14.61 -25.82 8.48
CA GLU A 653 13.78 -24.70 8.94
C GLU A 653 13.85 -24.56 10.46
N VAL A 654 14.03 -23.34 10.94
CA VAL A 654 13.87 -22.96 12.35
C VAL A 654 12.61 -22.10 12.45
N ALA A 655 11.57 -22.63 13.08
CA ALA A 655 10.24 -22.03 13.13
C ALA A 655 9.87 -21.54 14.53
N PHE A 656 9.65 -20.24 14.68
CA PHE A 656 9.14 -19.56 15.87
C PHE A 656 7.63 -19.33 15.78
N GLU A 657 6.85 -20.36 16.09
CA GLU A 657 5.39 -20.25 16.19
C GLU A 657 4.90 -19.98 17.62
N GLY A 658 5.71 -20.30 18.63
CA GLY A 658 5.53 -19.89 20.02
C GLY A 658 6.27 -18.59 20.34
N ASN A 659 5.96 -17.97 21.47
CA ASN A 659 6.73 -16.83 21.95
C ASN A 659 8.06 -17.30 22.55
N ALA A 660 9.03 -16.39 22.65
CA ALA A 660 10.29 -16.63 23.33
C ALA A 660 10.67 -15.41 24.18
N THR A 661 11.36 -15.65 25.29
CA THR A 661 11.79 -14.60 26.21
C THR A 661 13.25 -14.80 26.59
N TYR A 662 14.01 -13.70 26.61
CA TYR A 662 15.35 -13.66 27.22
C TYR A 662 15.21 -13.54 28.75
N PRO A 663 16.32 -13.59 29.52
CA PRO A 663 16.28 -13.25 30.94
C PRO A 663 15.74 -11.84 31.14
N THR A 664 14.98 -11.65 32.21
CA THR A 664 14.32 -10.37 32.51
C THR A 664 15.21 -9.37 33.23
N ASP A 665 16.42 -9.73 33.65
CA ASP A 665 17.35 -8.84 34.34
C ASP A 665 18.66 -8.64 33.57
N ILE A 666 19.20 -7.42 33.62
CA ILE A 666 20.43 -7.01 32.93
C ILE A 666 21.63 -7.87 33.35
N ALA A 667 21.79 -8.15 34.64
CA ALA A 667 22.99 -8.78 35.19
C ALA A 667 23.17 -10.22 34.68
N THR A 668 22.08 -10.98 34.58
CA THR A 668 22.08 -12.35 34.03
C THR A 668 22.52 -12.34 32.57
N VAL A 669 21.97 -11.44 31.75
CA VAL A 669 22.36 -11.32 30.34
C VAL A 669 23.84 -10.92 30.21
N GLN A 670 24.30 -9.94 31.00
CA GLN A 670 25.70 -9.51 30.98
C GLN A 670 26.65 -10.64 31.39
N ALA A 671 26.26 -11.47 32.37
CA ALA A 671 27.05 -12.62 32.79
C ALA A 671 27.21 -13.66 31.67
N GLU A 672 26.18 -13.88 30.85
CA GLU A 672 26.26 -14.73 29.67
C GLU A 672 27.15 -14.13 28.57
N VAL A 673 26.99 -12.84 28.27
CA VAL A 673 27.78 -12.14 27.25
C VAL A 673 29.27 -12.06 27.62
N ALA A 674 29.59 -11.95 28.91
CA ALA A 674 30.96 -11.90 29.40
C ALA A 674 31.71 -13.24 29.28
N LYS A 675 31.02 -14.35 29.01
CA LYS A 675 31.68 -15.66 28.85
C LYS A 675 32.53 -15.68 27.57
N PRO A 676 33.76 -16.24 27.62
CA PRO A 676 34.58 -16.42 26.41
C PRO A 676 33.92 -17.27 25.31
N THR A 677 32.91 -18.06 25.68
CA THR A 677 32.14 -18.92 24.77
C THR A 677 30.97 -18.21 24.09
N PHE A 678 30.67 -16.96 24.43
CA PHE A 678 29.58 -16.21 23.81
C PHE A 678 29.87 -15.98 22.33
N PRO A 679 28.99 -16.41 21.40
CA PRO A 679 29.26 -16.34 19.97
C PRO A 679 29.03 -14.94 19.35
N GLY A 680 28.83 -13.91 20.18
CA GLY A 680 28.54 -12.53 19.80
C GLY A 680 27.06 -12.21 19.60
N HIS A 681 26.22 -13.23 19.40
CA HIS A 681 24.77 -13.09 19.16
C HIS A 681 24.01 -14.08 20.04
N TRP A 682 22.81 -13.71 20.47
CA TRP A 682 21.98 -14.58 21.31
C TRP A 682 21.47 -15.79 20.54
N ILE A 683 21.14 -15.61 19.26
CA ILE A 683 20.79 -16.69 18.33
C ILE A 683 21.75 -16.63 17.15
N LYS A 684 22.48 -17.71 16.90
CA LYS A 684 23.40 -17.83 15.77
C LYS A 684 23.00 -18.99 14.87
N ILE A 685 22.77 -18.70 13.60
CA ILE A 685 22.43 -19.65 12.54
C ILE A 685 23.42 -19.47 11.39
N ALA A 686 24.03 -20.58 10.98
CA ALA A 686 24.84 -20.65 9.77
C ALA A 686 24.44 -21.88 8.95
N GLY A 687 24.75 -21.92 7.65
CA GLY A 687 24.39 -23.06 6.82
C GLY A 687 24.09 -22.79 5.36
N THR A 688 23.43 -23.76 4.72
CA THR A 688 22.97 -23.68 3.34
C THR A 688 21.51 -24.13 3.24
N ASN A 689 20.70 -23.45 2.43
CA ASN A 689 19.26 -23.72 2.26
C ASN A 689 18.53 -23.71 3.62
N VAL A 690 18.60 -22.58 4.33
CA VAL A 690 18.03 -22.45 5.68
C VAL A 690 16.89 -21.45 5.67
N THR A 691 15.77 -21.82 6.29
CA THR A 691 14.64 -20.93 6.53
C THR A 691 14.55 -20.60 8.02
N LEU A 692 14.55 -19.32 8.37
CA LEU A 692 14.11 -18.82 9.66
C LEU A 692 12.71 -18.24 9.50
N ARG A 693 11.72 -18.82 10.17
CA ARG A 693 10.31 -18.46 9.98
C ARG A 693 9.64 -18.15 11.31
N GLY A 694 8.85 -17.09 11.37
CA GLY A 694 7.92 -16.83 12.47
C GLY A 694 6.48 -17.28 12.16
N THR A 695 5.50 -16.49 12.60
CA THR A 695 4.08 -16.76 12.31
C THR A 695 3.32 -15.46 12.06
N THR A 696 2.35 -15.53 11.15
CA THR A 696 1.44 -14.42 10.83
C THR A 696 0.37 -14.21 11.91
N ASP A 697 0.24 -15.13 12.88
CA ASP A 697 -0.63 -14.94 14.03
C ASP A 697 -0.12 -13.76 14.87
N PRO A 698 -0.93 -12.70 15.12
CA PRO A 698 -0.45 -11.53 15.86
C PRO A 698 -0.08 -11.83 17.32
N LYS A 699 -0.66 -12.87 17.94
CA LYS A 699 -0.46 -13.19 19.37
C LYS A 699 0.81 -13.99 19.65
N TRP A 700 1.38 -14.66 18.64
CA TRP A 700 2.39 -15.71 18.83
C TRP A 700 3.64 -15.50 17.97
N GLY A 701 4.79 -16.09 18.31
CA GLY A 701 6.03 -15.90 17.54
C GLY A 701 6.80 -14.63 17.88
N TRP A 702 6.49 -13.98 19.00
CA TRP A 702 7.24 -12.83 19.51
C TRP A 702 8.47 -13.30 20.27
N ILE A 703 9.64 -12.74 19.95
CA ILE A 703 10.85 -12.85 20.75
C ILE A 703 10.99 -11.56 21.55
N ASP A 704 10.79 -11.64 22.87
CA ASP A 704 10.95 -10.52 23.80
C ASP A 704 12.34 -10.58 24.45
N SER A 705 13.15 -9.54 24.19
CA SER A 705 14.49 -9.43 24.75
C SER A 705 14.57 -8.57 26.01
N HIS A 706 13.46 -7.97 26.47
CA HIS A 706 13.42 -7.09 27.64
C HIS A 706 14.36 -5.87 27.53
N GLY A 707 14.40 -5.22 26.37
CA GLY A 707 15.27 -4.07 26.11
C GLY A 707 14.95 -2.82 26.94
N GLN A 708 13.70 -2.66 27.41
CA GLN A 708 13.25 -1.47 28.13
C GLN A 708 14.15 -1.09 29.32
N GLN A 709 14.47 -2.04 30.18
CA GLN A 709 15.35 -1.81 31.34
C GLN A 709 16.76 -1.34 30.96
N TRP A 710 17.27 -1.78 29.80
CA TRP A 710 18.59 -1.37 29.31
C TRP A 710 18.60 0.07 28.87
N TRP A 711 17.53 0.48 28.18
CA TRP A 711 17.35 1.85 27.71
C TRP A 711 17.15 2.80 28.91
N ASP A 712 16.32 2.41 29.88
CA ASP A 712 16.09 3.19 31.11
C ASP A 712 17.36 3.38 31.94
N ALA A 713 18.19 2.33 32.03
CA ALA A 713 19.47 2.38 32.74
C ALA A 713 20.60 3.03 31.91
N VAL A 714 20.35 3.32 30.62
CA VAL A 714 21.37 3.74 29.64
C VAL A 714 22.58 2.79 29.65
N GLN A 715 22.32 1.50 29.87
CA GLN A 715 23.36 0.48 30.02
C GLN A 715 23.80 -0.02 28.63
N GLN A 716 25.09 0.17 28.30
CA GLN A 716 25.64 -0.20 27.00
C GLN A 716 26.71 -1.30 27.06
N THR A 717 27.20 -1.66 28.26
CA THR A 717 28.22 -2.69 28.46
C THR A 717 27.65 -4.09 28.31
N ASN A 718 28.35 -4.96 27.58
CA ASN A 718 28.03 -6.39 27.42
C ASN A 718 26.57 -6.65 26.98
N ARG A 719 26.10 -5.88 25.99
CA ARG A 719 24.79 -6.12 25.33
C ARG A 719 24.90 -7.21 24.28
N PRO A 720 23.98 -8.19 24.24
CA PRO A 720 23.95 -9.17 23.18
C PRO A 720 23.34 -8.57 21.90
N HIS A 721 23.88 -8.96 20.75
CA HIS A 721 23.17 -8.82 19.48
C HIS A 721 22.10 -9.93 19.38
N GLY A 722 21.00 -9.69 18.67
CA GLY A 722 19.89 -10.63 18.54
C GLY A 722 20.24 -11.87 17.72
N ILE A 723 20.00 -11.79 16.41
CA ILE A 723 20.05 -12.94 15.49
C ILE A 723 21.16 -12.74 14.44
N SER A 724 22.15 -13.63 14.45
CA SER A 724 23.10 -13.80 13.34
C SER A 724 22.58 -14.87 12.40
N PHE A 725 22.39 -14.53 11.13
CA PHE A 725 21.90 -15.43 10.08
C PHE A 725 22.84 -15.38 8.86
N VAL A 726 23.87 -16.23 8.90
CA VAL A 726 24.97 -16.25 7.92
C VAL A 726 24.89 -17.53 7.10
N VAL A 727 24.05 -17.52 6.07
CA VAL A 727 23.73 -18.71 5.27
C VAL A 727 23.91 -18.47 3.77
N THR A 728 24.01 -19.54 3.00
CA THR A 728 23.85 -19.52 1.54
C THR A 728 22.46 -20.02 1.16
N ASN A 729 21.71 -19.28 0.35
CA ASN A 729 20.31 -19.55 0.00
C ASN A 729 19.43 -19.56 1.27
N GLY A 730 19.17 -18.38 1.81
CA GLY A 730 18.45 -18.20 3.06
C GLY A 730 17.10 -17.55 2.88
N VAL A 731 16.15 -17.90 3.74
CA VAL A 731 14.88 -17.17 3.87
C VAL A 731 14.68 -16.75 5.32
N VAL A 732 14.34 -15.48 5.55
CA VAL A 732 13.90 -14.97 6.86
C VAL A 732 12.52 -14.36 6.71
N LYS A 733 11.49 -14.95 7.31
CA LYS A 733 10.13 -14.42 7.12
C LYS A 733 9.26 -14.47 8.37
N ASP A 734 8.31 -13.53 8.45
CA ASP A 734 7.29 -13.46 9.48
C ASP A 734 7.83 -13.40 10.92
N MET A 735 9.10 -13.01 11.10
CA MET A 735 9.72 -12.88 12.42
C MET A 735 9.22 -11.65 13.16
N LYS A 736 9.09 -11.74 14.48
CA LYS A 736 8.63 -10.63 15.32
C LYS A 736 9.52 -10.45 16.55
N LEU A 737 10.16 -9.30 16.65
CA LEU A 737 11.05 -8.95 17.75
C LEU A 737 10.43 -7.83 18.57
N TRP A 738 10.32 -8.04 19.88
CA TRP A 738 9.77 -7.09 20.84
C TRP A 738 10.86 -6.60 21.78
N GLN A 739 10.97 -5.28 21.92
CA GLN A 739 11.95 -4.61 22.78
C GLN A 739 13.36 -5.23 22.71
N PRO A 740 13.99 -5.25 21.53
CA PRO A 740 15.34 -5.79 21.38
C PRO A 740 16.35 -5.02 22.24
N ILE A 741 17.32 -5.71 22.84
CA ILE A 741 18.37 -5.05 23.67
C ILE A 741 19.32 -4.20 22.81
N ALA A 742 19.63 -4.68 21.61
CA ALA A 742 20.54 -4.05 20.64
C ALA A 742 20.23 -4.56 19.21
N TRP A 743 21.22 -4.63 18.30
CA TRP A 743 21.10 -5.08 16.91
C TRP A 743 20.20 -6.30 16.72
N ASN A 744 19.36 -6.28 15.68
CA ASN A 744 18.33 -7.31 15.47
C ASN A 744 18.80 -8.45 14.55
N PHE A 745 19.01 -8.17 13.27
CA PHE A 745 19.43 -9.17 12.28
C PHE A 745 20.81 -8.84 11.70
N LEU A 746 21.70 -9.83 11.69
CA LEU A 746 22.99 -9.76 10.99
C LEU A 746 23.04 -10.77 9.84
N PHE A 747 23.30 -10.28 8.63
CA PHE A 747 23.48 -11.06 7.40
C PHE A 747 24.90 -10.97 6.83
N ASN A 748 25.86 -10.43 7.59
CA ASN A 748 27.23 -10.24 7.11
C ASN A 748 27.86 -11.59 6.71
N GLY A 749 28.39 -11.65 5.48
CA GLY A 749 28.93 -12.88 4.89
C GLY A 749 27.89 -13.87 4.33
N GLY A 750 26.58 -13.60 4.49
CA GLY A 750 25.50 -14.38 3.90
C GLY A 750 25.39 -14.18 2.38
N LYS A 751 24.79 -15.16 1.69
CA LYS A 751 24.64 -15.16 0.22
C LYS A 751 23.24 -15.61 -0.19
N ASN A 752 22.62 -14.92 -1.16
CA ASN A 752 21.29 -15.26 -1.67
C ASN A 752 20.25 -15.34 -0.54
N ILE A 753 20.08 -14.26 0.22
CA ILE A 753 19.14 -14.23 1.35
C ILE A 753 17.95 -13.37 0.98
N HIS A 754 16.74 -13.90 1.21
CA HIS A 754 15.48 -13.16 1.08
C HIS A 754 14.84 -12.98 2.46
N ALA A 755 14.74 -11.75 2.93
CA ALA A 755 14.12 -11.42 4.21
C ALA A 755 12.85 -10.57 4.00
N PHE A 756 11.69 -11.06 4.43
CA PHE A 756 10.43 -10.34 4.21
C PHE A 756 9.36 -10.53 5.28
N SER A 757 8.41 -9.59 5.36
CA SER A 757 7.28 -9.63 6.30
C SER A 757 7.67 -9.68 7.78
N ASN A 758 8.87 -9.20 8.13
CA ASN A 758 9.34 -9.19 9.51
C ASN A 758 8.93 -7.91 10.25
N ARG A 759 8.82 -8.00 11.59
CA ARG A 759 8.50 -6.87 12.48
C ARG A 759 9.55 -6.71 13.57
N ILE A 760 10.05 -5.49 13.72
CA ILE A 760 10.99 -5.10 14.78
C ILE A 760 10.35 -3.95 15.54
N HIS A 761 10.08 -4.13 16.83
CA HIS A 761 9.37 -3.16 17.67
C HIS A 761 10.24 -2.77 18.87
N ALA A 762 11.17 -1.82 18.68
CA ALA A 762 11.92 -1.18 19.75
C ALA A 762 11.21 0.10 20.23
N VAL A 763 10.03 -0.06 20.83
CA VAL A 763 9.24 1.05 21.35
C VAL A 763 9.41 1.16 22.86
N SER A 764 9.90 2.32 23.29
CA SER A 764 10.10 2.63 24.70
C SER A 764 8.80 3.09 25.36
N THR A 765 8.49 2.56 26.55
CA THR A 765 7.32 2.95 27.34
C THR A 765 7.59 4.14 28.27
N THR A 766 8.86 4.51 28.45
CA THR A 766 9.33 5.57 29.38
C THR A 766 9.94 6.78 28.65
N LYS A 767 9.97 6.74 27.31
CA LYS A 767 10.71 7.68 26.43
C LYS A 767 12.23 7.52 26.46
N ALA A 768 12.79 6.53 27.18
CA ALA A 768 14.20 6.18 27.08
C ALA A 768 14.56 5.75 25.66
N PHE A 769 15.75 6.10 25.19
CA PHE A 769 16.15 5.89 23.80
C PHE A 769 16.62 4.44 23.53
N PRO A 770 16.07 3.74 22.52
CA PRO A 770 16.44 2.37 22.20
C PRO A 770 17.75 2.29 21.42
N PHE A 771 18.85 2.66 22.08
CA PHE A 771 20.19 2.85 21.50
C PHE A 771 20.72 1.58 20.78
N ASN A 772 21.33 1.71 19.60
CA ASN A 772 21.89 0.62 18.76
C ASN A 772 20.94 -0.57 18.52
N THR A 773 19.66 -0.30 18.26
CA THR A 773 18.69 -1.33 17.90
C THR A 773 18.56 -1.49 16.38
N ASP A 774 19.67 -1.51 15.64
CA ASP A 774 19.68 -1.57 14.17
C ASP A 774 18.77 -2.69 13.65
N GLY A 775 18.02 -2.40 12.58
CA GLY A 775 17.08 -3.35 12.00
C GLY A 775 17.80 -4.52 11.32
N PHE A 776 18.50 -4.21 10.23
CA PHE A 776 19.26 -5.20 9.45
C PHE A 776 20.69 -4.75 9.20
N ALA A 777 21.67 -5.59 9.54
CA ALA A 777 23.06 -5.43 9.13
C ALA A 777 23.35 -6.30 7.90
N ALA A 778 23.51 -5.65 6.74
CA ALA A 778 23.50 -6.24 5.41
C ALA A 778 24.89 -6.24 4.74
N GLY A 779 25.87 -6.91 5.32
CA GLY A 779 27.24 -7.08 4.78
C GLY A 779 27.44 -8.36 3.95
N GLY A 780 26.44 -8.76 3.14
CA GLY A 780 26.44 -10.01 2.37
C GLY A 780 26.31 -9.81 0.86
N THR A 781 26.12 -10.89 0.10
CA THR A 781 25.96 -10.84 -1.36
C THR A 781 24.57 -11.30 -1.79
N ASN A 782 23.95 -10.58 -2.74
CA ASN A 782 22.62 -10.90 -3.25
C ASN A 782 21.57 -11.03 -2.13
N LEU A 783 21.31 -9.91 -1.46
CA LEU A 783 20.34 -9.81 -0.36
C LEU A 783 19.09 -9.06 -0.86
N LEU A 784 17.92 -9.68 -0.74
CA LEU A 784 16.63 -9.02 -0.95
C LEU A 784 15.93 -8.87 0.39
N ILE A 785 15.65 -7.63 0.81
CA ILE A 785 15.00 -7.33 2.09
C ILE A 785 13.77 -6.46 1.80
N GLU A 786 12.57 -7.00 1.98
CA GLU A 786 11.35 -6.32 1.54
C GLU A 786 10.12 -6.50 2.44
N ASN A 787 9.19 -5.56 2.39
CA ASN A 787 7.90 -5.64 3.09
C ASN A 787 8.03 -5.81 4.62
N ASN A 788 9.05 -5.22 5.24
CA ASN A 788 9.28 -5.25 6.68
C ASN A 788 8.76 -3.99 7.37
N HIS A 789 8.39 -4.12 8.65
CA HIS A 789 7.98 -3.01 9.51
C HIS A 789 8.95 -2.85 10.67
N ILE A 790 9.78 -1.81 10.61
CA ILE A 790 10.94 -1.62 11.47
C ILE A 790 10.73 -0.35 12.29
N VAL A 791 10.59 -0.50 13.60
CA VAL A 791 10.58 0.61 14.54
C VAL A 791 11.78 0.44 15.45
N ASN A 792 12.75 1.35 15.35
CA ASN A 792 14.00 1.23 16.07
C ASN A 792 14.63 2.58 16.50
N GLY A 793 15.79 2.51 17.16
CA GLY A 793 16.55 3.66 17.64
C GLY A 793 17.88 3.89 16.94
N ASP A 794 18.16 3.19 15.84
CA ASP A 794 19.41 3.36 15.08
C ASP A 794 19.15 3.05 13.59
N ASP A 795 20.15 2.64 12.82
CA ASP A 795 20.05 2.39 11.38
C ASP A 795 18.89 1.40 11.08
N CYS A 796 17.93 1.79 10.22
CA CYS A 796 16.86 0.87 9.79
C CYS A 796 17.47 -0.33 9.04
N ILE A 797 18.51 -0.01 8.27
CA ILE A 797 19.44 -0.95 7.66
C ILE A 797 20.83 -0.31 7.63
N THR A 798 21.84 -1.11 7.92
CA THR A 798 23.26 -0.75 7.76
C THR A 798 23.92 -1.67 6.74
N VAL A 799 24.48 -1.09 5.67
CA VAL A 799 25.24 -1.81 4.64
C VAL A 799 26.73 -1.62 4.91
N GLY A 800 27.38 -2.71 5.34
CA GLY A 800 28.79 -2.73 5.71
C GLY A 800 29.72 -3.21 4.58
N SER A 801 31.03 -3.12 4.83
CA SER A 801 32.06 -3.59 3.90
C SER A 801 31.87 -5.06 3.51
N GLY A 802 32.06 -5.36 2.22
CA GLY A 802 31.85 -6.68 1.61
C GLY A 802 30.48 -6.86 0.95
N ALA A 803 29.56 -5.90 1.15
CA ALA A 803 28.22 -5.97 0.56
C ALA A 803 28.24 -5.81 -0.97
N ASN A 804 27.54 -6.71 -1.67
CA ASN A 804 27.36 -6.63 -3.12
C ASN A 804 25.99 -7.15 -3.56
N GLY A 805 25.16 -6.31 -4.18
CA GLY A 805 23.83 -6.72 -4.62
C GLY A 805 22.85 -6.76 -3.45
N VAL A 806 22.57 -5.62 -2.82
CA VAL A 806 21.58 -5.50 -1.75
C VAL A 806 20.39 -4.70 -2.27
N HIS A 807 19.21 -5.30 -2.29
CA HIS A 807 17.95 -4.63 -2.63
C HIS A 807 17.08 -4.55 -1.40
N PHE A 808 16.88 -3.33 -0.89
CA PHE A 808 16.03 -3.05 0.25
C PHE A 808 14.80 -2.28 -0.23
N ARG A 809 13.63 -2.93 -0.31
CA ARG A 809 12.44 -2.31 -0.94
C ARG A 809 11.11 -2.49 -0.22
N ASN A 810 10.19 -1.56 -0.43
CA ASN A 810 8.82 -1.63 0.12
C ASN A 810 8.78 -1.77 1.66
N ASN A 811 9.75 -1.19 2.36
CA ASN A 811 9.86 -1.27 3.82
C ASN A 811 9.30 0.00 4.47
N TYR A 812 8.79 -0.17 5.70
CA TYR A 812 8.45 0.94 6.59
C TYR A 812 9.50 1.02 7.70
N CYS A 813 10.11 2.19 7.86
CA CYS A 813 11.08 2.48 8.90
C CYS A 813 10.55 3.65 9.76
N GLU A 814 10.59 3.50 11.08
CA GLU A 814 10.27 4.58 12.01
C GLU A 814 11.26 4.65 13.18
N GLY A 815 11.76 5.86 13.44
CA GLY A 815 12.76 6.12 14.49
C GLY A 815 14.17 5.66 14.10
N GLY A 816 15.21 6.31 14.63
CA GLY A 816 16.60 5.88 14.42
C GLY A 816 17.34 6.61 13.31
N HIS A 817 18.39 6.00 12.72
CA HIS A 817 19.47 6.70 11.99
C HIS A 817 19.55 6.46 10.48
N GLY A 818 18.51 5.84 9.91
CA GLY A 818 18.20 5.94 8.49
C GLY A 818 18.61 4.74 7.63
N LEU A 819 18.63 4.95 6.32
CA LEU A 819 19.09 3.97 5.31
C LEU A 819 20.57 4.17 5.08
N SER A 820 21.38 3.45 5.85
CA SER A 820 22.79 3.77 6.06
C SER A 820 23.73 2.84 5.30
N ILE A 821 24.76 3.44 4.70
CA ILE A 821 25.96 2.75 4.22
C ILE A 821 27.14 3.15 5.11
N GLY A 822 27.88 2.16 5.61
CA GLY A 822 29.08 2.34 6.41
C GLY A 822 28.90 2.14 7.93
N SER A 823 29.87 2.51 8.77
CA SER A 823 31.04 3.32 8.42
C SER A 823 32.14 2.54 7.69
N LEU A 824 32.54 3.01 6.52
CA LEU A 824 33.56 2.37 5.67
C LEU A 824 34.97 2.87 5.98
N GLY A 825 35.96 1.98 5.93
CA GLY A 825 37.38 2.35 5.92
C GLY A 825 38.01 2.72 7.27
N LYS A 826 37.48 2.24 8.39
CA LYS A 826 38.03 2.53 9.73
C LYS A 826 39.54 2.24 9.80
N GLY A 827 40.32 3.21 10.30
CA GLY A 827 41.77 3.07 10.46
C GLY A 827 42.54 2.88 9.14
N GLY A 828 42.01 3.35 8.01
CA GLY A 828 42.62 3.18 6.69
C GLY A 828 42.36 1.84 6.03
N ALA A 829 41.47 1.01 6.59
CA ALA A 829 41.09 -0.27 5.99
C ALA A 829 40.49 -0.08 4.59
N VAL A 830 40.75 -1.00 3.68
CA VAL A 830 40.12 -1.03 2.36
C VAL A 830 38.73 -1.62 2.50
N ALA A 831 37.69 -0.82 2.23
CA ALA A 831 36.30 -1.25 2.28
C ALA A 831 35.65 -1.26 0.89
N SER A 832 34.74 -2.19 0.62
CA SER A 832 34.00 -2.22 -0.64
C SER A 832 32.51 -2.45 -0.42
N VAL A 833 31.67 -1.61 -1.03
CA VAL A 833 30.22 -1.76 -1.10
C VAL A 833 29.78 -1.47 -2.52
N GLN A 834 29.03 -2.39 -3.14
CA GLN A 834 28.65 -2.25 -4.55
C GLN A 834 27.21 -2.71 -4.83
N ASN A 835 26.58 -2.13 -5.86
CA ASN A 835 25.28 -2.58 -6.39
C ASN A 835 24.20 -2.60 -5.29
N ILE A 836 23.92 -1.43 -4.72
CA ILE A 836 22.95 -1.28 -3.63
C ILE A 836 21.75 -0.49 -4.15
N LEU A 837 20.55 -1.01 -3.91
CA LEU A 837 19.30 -0.34 -4.28
C LEU A 837 18.38 -0.27 -3.06
N PHE A 838 18.11 0.93 -2.59
CA PHE A 838 17.01 1.24 -1.69
C PHE A 838 15.84 1.78 -2.50
N GLU A 839 14.66 1.19 -2.37
CA GLU A 839 13.53 1.53 -3.24
C GLU A 839 12.17 1.50 -2.54
N ASN A 840 11.32 2.50 -2.75
CA ASN A 840 9.95 2.53 -2.21
C ASN A 840 9.92 2.37 -0.67
N VAL A 841 10.71 3.18 0.04
CA VAL A 841 10.80 3.12 1.50
C VAL A 841 10.11 4.33 2.11
N VAL A 842 9.27 4.09 3.13
CA VAL A 842 8.72 5.14 3.97
C VAL A 842 9.57 5.26 5.22
N MET A 843 10.01 6.47 5.54
CA MET A 843 10.82 6.77 6.71
C MET A 843 10.17 7.85 7.54
N LYS A 844 9.89 7.54 8.80
CA LYS A 844 9.23 8.45 9.73
C LYS A 844 10.09 8.70 10.97
N ASN A 845 10.21 9.95 11.40
CA ASN A 845 10.89 10.36 12.64
C ASN A 845 12.34 9.83 12.76
N HIS A 846 13.02 9.60 11.64
CA HIS A 846 14.44 9.24 11.61
C HIS A 846 15.31 10.50 11.67
N LEU A 847 16.52 10.38 12.21
CA LEU A 847 17.56 11.41 12.13
C LEU A 847 18.03 11.64 10.68
N TYR A 848 18.22 10.56 9.91
CA TYR A 848 18.64 10.60 8.51
C TYR A 848 17.66 9.87 7.59
N GLY A 849 17.51 10.34 6.35
CA GLY A 849 16.83 9.61 5.28
C GLY A 849 17.78 8.64 4.59
N ALA A 850 18.46 9.11 3.55
CA ALA A 850 19.57 8.42 2.92
C ALA A 850 20.90 8.85 3.57
N ARG A 851 21.72 7.88 4.00
CA ARG A 851 22.97 8.15 4.72
C ARG A 851 24.14 7.36 4.17
N PHE A 852 25.25 8.05 3.92
CA PHE A 852 26.55 7.45 3.66
C PHE A 852 27.59 8.00 4.64
N LYS A 853 28.36 7.10 5.25
CA LYS A 853 29.44 7.43 6.18
C LYS A 853 30.72 6.64 5.86
N SER A 854 31.83 7.33 5.62
CA SER A 854 33.18 6.71 5.63
C SER A 854 34.12 7.47 6.57
N TRP A 855 35.04 6.73 7.18
CA TRP A 855 36.01 7.29 8.11
C TRP A 855 36.97 8.24 7.41
N THR A 856 37.35 9.31 8.12
CA THR A 856 38.40 10.25 7.72
C THR A 856 39.71 9.47 7.49
N GLY A 857 40.27 9.53 6.29
CA GLY A 857 41.47 8.76 5.90
C GLY A 857 41.22 7.29 5.58
N GLY A 858 39.95 6.91 5.33
CA GLY A 858 39.57 5.56 4.94
C GLY A 858 40.03 5.16 3.54
N ASN A 859 39.76 3.93 3.10
CA ASN A 859 40.15 3.49 1.76
C ASN A 859 39.09 2.58 1.14
N GLY A 860 39.19 2.33 -0.17
CA GLY A 860 38.32 1.46 -0.94
C GLY A 860 37.24 2.21 -1.72
N ILE A 861 36.10 1.58 -1.96
CA ILE A 861 35.10 2.06 -2.93
C ILE A 861 33.64 1.78 -2.52
N ALA A 862 32.77 2.74 -2.74
CA ALA A 862 31.32 2.64 -2.69
C ALA A 862 30.76 2.95 -4.08
N LYS A 863 30.21 1.93 -4.77
CA LYS A 863 29.88 2.02 -6.20
C LYS A 863 28.49 1.56 -6.56
N ASN A 864 27.83 2.24 -7.50
CA ASN A 864 26.52 1.87 -8.05
C ASN A 864 25.48 1.70 -6.92
N ILE A 865 25.19 2.83 -6.28
CA ILE A 865 24.32 2.89 -5.10
C ILE A 865 23.17 3.82 -5.43
N THR A 866 21.94 3.36 -5.26
CA THR A 866 20.74 4.14 -5.53
C THR A 866 19.79 4.15 -4.35
N TRP A 867 19.31 5.33 -3.98
CA TRP A 867 18.09 5.52 -3.20
C TRP A 867 17.01 6.08 -4.12
N ARG A 868 15.89 5.36 -4.30
CA ARG A 868 14.81 5.75 -5.20
C ARG A 868 13.44 5.67 -4.53
N ASN A 869 12.57 6.64 -4.81
CA ASN A 869 11.17 6.67 -4.31
C ASN A 869 11.13 6.61 -2.77
N ILE A 870 11.84 7.51 -2.11
CA ILE A 870 11.91 7.58 -0.65
C ILE A 870 10.94 8.63 -0.14
N VAL A 871 10.05 8.24 0.78
CA VAL A 871 9.07 9.14 1.41
C VAL A 871 9.51 9.42 2.84
N LEU A 872 9.70 10.70 3.16
CA LEU A 872 10.18 11.15 4.47
C LEU A 872 9.05 11.83 5.27
N GLU A 873 8.96 11.54 6.56
CA GLU A 873 8.08 12.22 7.50
C GLU A 873 8.90 12.66 8.71
N ASN A 874 9.05 13.97 8.92
CA ASN A 874 9.79 14.56 10.03
C ASN A 874 11.26 14.09 10.15
N VAL A 875 12.02 14.14 9.05
CA VAL A 875 13.43 13.73 9.03
C VAL A 875 14.36 14.96 8.98
N PRO A 876 15.24 15.20 9.97
CA PRO A 876 16.13 16.37 10.00
C PRO A 876 17.13 16.43 8.84
N PHE A 877 17.74 15.28 8.48
CA PHE A 877 18.76 15.19 7.43
C PHE A 877 18.31 14.23 6.32
N PRO A 878 17.54 14.71 5.32
CA PRO A 878 16.99 13.87 4.25
C PRO A 878 18.05 13.10 3.45
N ILE A 879 19.10 13.77 2.98
CA ILE A 879 20.23 13.16 2.25
C ILE A 879 21.53 13.65 2.90
N TYR A 880 22.31 12.71 3.44
CA TYR A 880 23.55 13.01 4.15
C TYR A 880 24.69 12.08 3.72
N VAL A 881 25.69 12.65 3.05
CA VAL A 881 26.87 11.92 2.56
C VAL A 881 28.11 12.55 3.18
N THR A 882 28.87 11.78 3.97
CA THR A 882 30.13 12.25 4.55
C THR A 882 31.25 11.24 4.36
N GLN A 883 32.41 11.75 3.94
CA GLN A 883 33.70 11.04 3.99
C GLN A 883 34.54 11.44 5.21
N ASN A 884 34.03 12.34 6.03
CA ASN A 884 34.69 12.90 7.19
C ASN A 884 34.12 12.32 8.48
N TYR A 885 33.73 11.04 8.53
CA TYR A 885 33.28 10.43 9.78
C TYR A 885 34.47 10.23 10.73
N TRP A 886 34.30 10.55 12.01
CA TRP A 886 35.23 10.19 13.08
C TRP A 886 34.45 9.95 14.38
N ASP A 887 35.09 9.31 15.34
CA ASP A 887 34.53 9.14 16.68
C ASP A 887 34.80 10.40 17.50
N GLN A 888 33.77 11.22 17.70
CA GLN A 888 33.90 12.48 18.44
C GLN A 888 34.33 12.26 19.90
N ASN A 889 34.11 11.08 20.47
CA ASN A 889 34.50 10.77 21.84
C ASN A 889 36.01 10.54 21.99
N LEU A 890 36.72 10.30 20.89
CA LEU A 890 38.17 10.09 20.90
C LEU A 890 38.96 11.40 20.73
N GLY A 891 38.28 12.54 20.59
CA GLY A 891 38.89 13.86 20.51
C GLY A 891 38.57 14.62 19.22
N PRO A 892 39.38 15.65 18.89
CA PRO A 892 39.14 16.46 17.69
C PRO A 892 39.24 15.62 16.42
N LYS A 893 38.53 16.04 15.38
CA LYS A 893 38.59 15.41 14.05
C LYS A 893 40.05 15.25 13.59
N PRO A 894 40.47 14.06 13.12
CA PRO A 894 41.80 13.89 12.54
C PRO A 894 42.02 14.84 11.36
N THR A 895 43.16 15.54 11.35
CA THR A 895 43.60 16.34 10.20
C THR A 895 44.39 15.46 9.25
N THR A 896 43.90 15.27 8.02
CA THR A 896 44.60 14.53 6.97
C THR A 896 44.40 15.21 5.63
N ASP A 897 45.52 15.50 4.96
CA ASP A 897 45.57 15.97 3.57
C ASP A 897 45.73 14.79 2.59
N SER A 898 45.59 13.55 3.08
CA SER A 898 45.75 12.34 2.29
C SER A 898 44.60 12.19 1.29
N PRO A 899 44.88 11.94 0.00
CA PRO A 899 43.85 11.62 -1.00
C PRO A 899 43.22 10.23 -0.76
N ASN A 900 43.75 9.43 0.18
CA ASN A 900 43.20 8.13 0.55
C ASN A 900 41.94 8.33 1.42
N ASN A 901 40.79 8.40 0.77
CA ASN A 901 39.45 8.25 1.35
C ASN A 901 38.67 7.17 0.58
N THR A 902 37.59 6.63 1.15
CA THR A 902 36.72 5.70 0.43
C THR A 902 36.08 6.40 -0.77
N HIS A 903 36.42 5.98 -1.98
CA HIS A 903 35.91 6.57 -3.21
C HIS A 903 34.41 6.31 -3.39
N ILE A 904 33.69 7.30 -3.94
CA ILE A 904 32.28 7.20 -4.29
C ILE A 904 32.15 7.24 -5.82
N GLU A 905 31.51 6.23 -6.40
CA GLU A 905 31.23 6.17 -7.85
C GLU A 905 29.77 5.81 -8.11
N ASP A 906 29.09 6.54 -9.00
CA ASP A 906 27.73 6.19 -9.44
C ASP A 906 26.73 6.11 -8.28
N MET A 907 26.56 7.23 -7.57
CA MET A 907 25.63 7.34 -6.44
C MET A 907 24.43 8.21 -6.82
N LEU A 908 23.23 7.62 -6.80
CA LEU A 908 21.99 8.24 -7.24
C LEU A 908 20.99 8.39 -6.09
N PHE A 909 20.45 9.59 -5.94
CA PHE A 909 19.29 9.90 -5.11
C PHE A 909 18.16 10.35 -6.02
N ASP A 910 17.04 9.65 -6.01
CA ASP A 910 15.99 9.85 -7.00
C ASP A 910 14.59 9.82 -6.39
N ASN A 911 13.78 10.82 -6.69
CA ASN A 911 12.38 10.92 -6.26
C ASN A 911 12.19 10.85 -4.74
N PHE A 912 12.73 11.85 -4.04
CA PHE A 912 12.49 12.05 -2.61
C PHE A 912 11.29 12.98 -2.42
N SER A 913 10.41 12.62 -1.49
CA SER A 913 9.21 13.42 -1.18
C SER A 913 8.90 13.41 0.31
N GLY A 914 8.09 14.37 0.75
CA GLY A 914 7.63 14.43 2.14
C GLY A 914 8.25 15.60 2.90
N THR A 915 8.56 15.40 4.19
CA THR A 915 8.87 16.50 5.12
C THR A 915 10.23 16.38 5.81
N GLN A 916 10.99 17.48 5.77
CA GLN A 916 12.18 17.70 6.59
C GLN A 916 11.78 18.37 7.90
N LEU A 917 12.27 17.83 9.03
CA LEU A 917 12.14 18.47 10.33
C LEU A 917 13.14 19.63 10.45
N ASP A 918 12.69 20.87 10.25
CA ASP A 918 13.53 22.08 10.23
C ASP A 918 13.55 22.87 11.55
N THR A 919 13.23 22.18 12.65
CA THR A 919 13.38 22.68 14.02
C THR A 919 14.56 21.98 14.70
N PRO A 920 15.17 22.57 15.74
CA PRO A 920 16.22 21.90 16.52
C PRO A 920 15.80 20.49 16.91
N TYR A 921 16.54 19.51 16.42
CA TYR A 921 16.29 18.10 16.68
C TYR A 921 17.30 17.61 17.70
N VAL A 922 16.78 17.12 18.83
CA VAL A 922 17.57 16.41 19.83
C VAL A 922 16.84 15.11 20.13
N GLU A 923 17.43 14.01 19.68
CA GLU A 923 17.02 12.67 20.14
C GLU A 923 17.96 12.14 21.22
N GLY A 924 17.53 11.07 21.90
CA GLY A 924 18.22 10.52 23.07
C GLY A 924 19.54 9.79 22.80
N SER A 925 20.03 9.73 21.55
CA SER A 925 21.39 9.26 21.23
C SER A 925 22.48 10.34 21.42
N CYS A 926 22.09 11.59 21.72
CA CYS A 926 23.02 12.69 21.88
C CYS A 926 23.87 12.52 23.16
N VAL A 927 25.17 12.29 22.98
CA VAL A 927 26.15 12.07 24.08
C VAL A 927 27.24 13.15 24.17
N SER A 928 27.17 14.18 23.32
CA SER A 928 28.12 15.29 23.27
C SER A 928 27.39 16.64 23.18
N ASP A 929 28.07 17.75 23.48
CA ASP A 929 27.56 19.11 23.28
C ASP A 929 28.54 19.92 22.41
N PRO A 930 28.17 20.31 21.17
CA PRO A 930 26.91 19.98 20.49
C PRO A 930 26.80 18.46 20.21
N CYS A 931 25.57 17.98 19.93
CA CYS A 931 25.31 16.55 19.66
C CYS A 931 26.23 15.97 18.58
N TRP A 932 26.50 14.67 18.63
CA TRP A 932 27.48 14.02 17.73
C TRP A 932 27.10 14.13 16.24
N TYR A 933 25.81 14.25 15.93
CA TYR A 933 25.30 14.48 14.58
C TYR A 933 25.21 15.96 14.20
N SER A 934 25.69 16.88 15.04
CA SER A 934 25.74 18.31 14.73
C SER A 934 26.67 18.55 13.54
N VAL A 935 26.15 19.26 12.55
CA VAL A 935 26.90 19.66 11.35
C VAL A 935 27.27 21.13 11.49
N ALA A 936 28.57 21.44 11.47
CA ALA A 936 29.04 22.81 11.58
C ALA A 936 28.44 23.69 10.47
N ASN A 937 27.91 24.85 10.83
CA ASN A 937 27.26 25.84 9.95
C ASN A 937 25.93 25.41 9.30
N ALA A 938 25.40 24.22 9.58
CA ALA A 938 24.07 23.84 9.12
C ALA A 938 23.00 24.68 9.83
N THR A 939 21.97 25.09 9.09
CA THR A 939 20.86 25.89 9.61
C THR A 939 19.66 25.05 10.07
N GLY A 940 19.69 23.74 9.80
CA GLY A 940 18.58 22.81 10.02
C GLY A 940 17.61 22.72 8.83
N LYS A 941 17.93 23.34 7.70
CA LYS A 941 17.09 23.40 6.49
C LYS A 941 17.69 22.67 5.31
N GLU A 942 18.84 22.05 5.53
CA GLU A 942 19.63 21.42 4.48
C GLU A 942 19.01 20.07 4.10
N ILE A 943 18.34 20.02 2.95
CA ILE A 943 17.77 18.78 2.42
C ILE A 943 18.84 17.85 1.83
N VAL A 944 20.01 18.41 1.46
CA VAL A 944 21.17 17.65 0.99
C VAL A 944 22.42 18.22 1.65
N ILE A 945 23.23 17.33 2.24
CA ILE A 945 24.56 17.64 2.76
C ILE A 945 25.56 16.67 2.12
N PHE A 946 26.47 17.22 1.30
CA PHE A 946 27.59 16.51 0.70
C PHE A 946 28.90 17.03 1.29
N ASP A 947 29.46 16.25 2.21
CA ASP A 947 30.71 16.51 2.91
C ASP A 947 31.80 15.57 2.38
N LEU A 948 32.42 15.99 1.28
CA LEU A 948 33.24 15.15 0.40
C LEU A 948 34.68 15.66 0.27
N TYR A 949 35.62 14.75 0.01
CA TYR A 949 37.01 15.05 -0.33
C TYR A 949 37.21 15.23 -1.84
N HIS A 950 38.07 16.18 -2.22
CA HIS A 950 38.42 16.44 -3.62
C HIS A 950 38.99 15.21 -4.33
N GLY A 951 38.51 14.94 -5.55
CA GLY A 951 39.02 13.87 -6.41
C GLY A 951 38.65 12.45 -5.99
N THR A 952 37.76 12.28 -5.00
CA THR A 952 37.36 10.96 -4.49
C THR A 952 35.92 10.57 -4.87
N THR A 953 35.17 11.48 -5.48
CA THR A 953 33.78 11.28 -5.88
C THR A 953 33.63 11.46 -7.38
N ARG A 954 32.86 10.57 -8.02
CA ARG A 954 32.50 10.62 -9.42
C ARG A 954 31.04 10.24 -9.61
N ASN A 955 30.30 11.04 -10.38
CA ASN A 955 28.90 10.75 -10.75
C ASN A 955 27.98 10.55 -9.53
N ILE A 956 27.97 11.56 -8.65
CA ILE A 956 26.97 11.66 -7.58
C ILE A 956 25.85 12.59 -8.04
N VAL A 957 24.59 12.12 -8.01
CA VAL A 957 23.45 12.87 -8.56
C VAL A 957 22.24 12.76 -7.64
N ALA A 958 21.60 13.90 -7.37
CA ALA A 958 20.32 13.98 -6.70
C ALA A 958 19.28 14.63 -7.63
N LYS A 959 18.33 13.83 -8.14
CA LYS A 959 17.28 14.28 -9.06
C LYS A 959 15.89 14.07 -8.47
N ARG A 960 14.93 14.89 -8.91
CA ARG A 960 13.53 14.84 -8.47
C ARG A 960 13.35 14.91 -6.95
N ILE A 961 14.16 15.72 -6.27
CA ILE A 961 14.07 15.92 -4.81
C ILE A 961 13.23 17.16 -4.41
N SER A 962 12.62 17.84 -5.37
CA SER A 962 11.75 19.01 -5.15
C SER A 962 10.44 18.69 -4.41
N GLY A 963 10.11 17.40 -4.25
CA GLY A 963 8.98 16.94 -3.42
C GLY A 963 9.23 17.05 -1.91
N LEU A 964 10.47 17.36 -1.49
CA LEU A 964 10.82 17.63 -0.10
C LEU A 964 10.46 19.06 0.29
N ARG A 965 9.75 19.21 1.40
CA ARG A 965 9.46 20.50 2.04
C ARG A 965 9.89 20.46 3.49
N THR A 966 10.27 21.59 4.04
CA THR A 966 10.46 21.73 5.49
C THR A 966 9.09 21.75 6.19
N ILE A 967 8.99 21.27 7.43
CA ILE A 967 7.71 21.24 8.14
C ILE A 967 7.13 22.65 8.38
N ASN A 968 7.98 23.66 8.54
CA ASN A 968 7.56 25.05 8.70
C ASN A 968 7.51 25.84 7.39
N ASN A 969 7.60 25.17 6.23
CA ASN A 969 7.64 25.78 4.90
C ASN A 969 8.77 26.81 4.71
N ALA A 970 9.83 26.75 5.51
CA ALA A 970 11.07 27.47 5.24
C ALA A 970 11.68 27.00 3.90
N ARG A 971 12.36 27.91 3.20
CA ARG A 971 13.04 27.58 1.94
C ARG A 971 14.11 26.51 2.18
N PRO A 972 14.06 25.35 1.48
CA PRO A 972 15.09 24.32 1.58
C PRO A 972 16.48 24.84 1.21
N ALA A 973 17.50 24.29 1.86
CA ALA A 973 18.91 24.60 1.65
C ALA A 973 19.70 23.35 1.26
N VAL A 974 20.95 23.56 0.85
CA VAL A 974 21.95 22.52 0.59
C VAL A 974 23.30 22.95 1.17
N MET A 975 24.14 21.96 1.46
CA MET A 975 25.55 22.15 1.82
C MET A 975 26.41 21.25 0.95
N CYS A 976 27.32 21.85 0.20
CA CYS A 976 28.17 21.16 -0.76
C CYS A 976 29.34 22.07 -1.15
N ASP A 977 30.56 21.51 -1.22
CA ASP A 977 31.74 22.21 -1.74
C ASP A 977 31.86 21.97 -3.26
N PRO A 978 31.70 23.01 -4.10
CA PRO A 978 31.80 22.89 -5.55
C PRO A 978 33.13 22.32 -6.04
N ALA A 979 34.22 22.55 -5.30
CA ALA A 979 35.53 22.05 -5.70
C ALA A 979 35.69 20.54 -5.45
N ALA A 980 34.84 19.92 -4.62
CA ALA A 980 34.86 18.48 -4.34
C ALA A 980 34.01 17.66 -5.32
N ILE A 981 33.34 18.32 -6.28
CA ILE A 981 32.38 17.74 -7.21
C ILE A 981 32.91 17.84 -8.64
N ASP A 982 32.81 16.76 -9.42
CA ASP A 982 33.26 16.70 -10.82
C ASP A 982 32.11 16.69 -11.86
N ASN A 983 30.86 16.65 -11.40
CA ASN A 983 29.66 16.57 -12.24
C ASN A 983 28.52 17.50 -11.77
N ASP A 984 27.50 17.69 -12.61
CA ASP A 984 26.25 18.31 -12.15
C ASP A 984 25.52 17.35 -11.20
N VAL A 985 25.40 17.73 -9.93
CA VAL A 985 24.80 16.90 -8.87
C VAL A 985 23.27 16.97 -8.85
N GLY A 986 22.65 17.64 -9.82
CA GLY A 986 21.20 17.86 -9.90
C GLY A 986 20.73 19.13 -9.17
N PHE A 987 21.65 19.88 -8.58
CA PHE A 987 21.41 21.19 -8.00
C PHE A 987 22.69 22.02 -8.00
N VAL A 988 22.55 23.33 -7.80
CA VAL A 988 23.70 24.23 -7.61
C VAL A 988 24.37 23.86 -6.30
N CYS A 989 25.50 23.14 -6.40
CA CYS A 989 26.34 22.81 -5.25
C CYS A 989 26.83 24.12 -4.61
N GLN A 990 26.41 24.39 -3.38
CA GLN A 990 26.76 25.57 -2.59
C GLN A 990 26.38 25.34 -1.12
N ASN A 991 26.76 26.26 -0.24
CA ASN A 991 26.15 26.42 1.08
C ASN A 991 25.08 27.50 0.99
N GLY A 992 23.81 27.13 0.94
CA GLY A 992 22.73 28.09 0.75
C GLY A 992 21.43 27.48 0.21
N PRO A 993 20.53 28.29 -0.36
CA PRO A 993 19.24 27.80 -0.84
C PRO A 993 19.38 26.69 -1.89
N TYR A 994 18.48 25.71 -1.84
CA TYR A 994 18.36 24.70 -2.89
C TYR A 994 17.91 25.35 -4.19
N VAL A 995 18.66 25.11 -5.27
CA VAL A 995 18.34 25.53 -6.63
C VAL A 995 18.66 24.36 -7.54
N ALA A 996 17.64 23.72 -8.11
CA ALA A 996 17.82 22.59 -9.00
C ALA A 996 18.47 23.01 -10.34
N THR A 997 19.32 22.14 -10.88
CA THR A 997 19.90 22.25 -12.23
C THR A 997 19.07 21.43 -13.21
N PRO A 998 19.32 21.51 -14.53
CA PRO A 998 18.63 20.66 -15.50
C PRO A 998 18.72 19.15 -15.19
N VAL A 999 19.87 18.66 -14.70
CA VAL A 999 20.02 17.26 -14.27
C VAL A 999 19.08 16.92 -13.10
N GLY A 1000 18.80 17.89 -12.23
CA GLY A 1000 17.85 17.72 -11.13
C GLY A 1000 16.41 17.50 -11.58
N TYR A 1001 16.07 17.96 -12.78
CA TYR A 1001 14.74 17.86 -13.38
C TYR A 1001 14.61 16.71 -14.40
N THR A 1002 15.74 16.17 -14.91
CA THR A 1002 15.70 15.05 -15.87
C THR A 1002 15.04 13.82 -15.26
N ARG A 1003 14.18 13.18 -16.06
CA ARG A 1003 13.37 12.04 -15.64
C ARG A 1003 14.21 10.77 -15.51
#